data_AF-A0A7X7JS18-F1
#
_entry.id   AF-A0A7X7JS18-F1
#
_cell.length_a   1.000
_cell.length_b   1.000
_cell.length_c   1.000
_cell.angle_alpha   90.00
_cell.angle_beta   90.00
_cell.angle_gamma   90.00
#
_symmetry.space_group_name_H-M   'P 1'
#
loop_
_entity.id
_entity.type
_entity.pdbx_description
1 polymer ?
#
loop_
_entity_poly.entity_id
_entity_poly.type
_entity_poly.pdbx_seq_one_letter_code
_entity_poly.pdbx_strand_id
1 'polypeptide(L)'
;TTLRENPSFRAVPDIKAVIDCSQVLESRVQQAFTRPAYRPMALRLIHALSVHRLTNRDIHAPLGATAEELRDTLCLYQPGIDELGGTPSDDLLSQVETVLKEVLKTVSGQFISSNPDNRQYYLDLKKTDDFDALIEKRAESLDSSQLDRYYYEALKRVMECTDQTYITGYKIWQHEIEWLERKAARQGYLFFGAPNERSTAVPPRDFYVYFIQPFDPPHFKDEKKPDELILRLANTDDAFRDALKKYAAALDLASTSSGNAKATYESKSSGFLRDLVLWLQKSTTTAFEVTHQGRTKSITEWAKGRSIRELSGIASHERVNFRDLVNAIAGICLGPTFQDQAPEYPVFSVLITSANRPQAAQDALRAIAGQNRTKQATAVLDAMELLDGERLDPYRSKYAKHVLSVLKKKGHGQVVNRSELVHDVLGVEYLAPESFRLEPDWAVVVLSALVYSGDLVMAIPGKKFDATGLAQLAGTGIDELTQFKHIERPKDWNLPAIKSVFELLDLAPGMAQLVTQGNEEPVQQMLTAATGVVKRLVVAEQTLQAGLAFWGRSLLSADEVQSRRTRLGETKAFLESLQAYTSPGKLKNLRFDAQDVTSQRKGVQALAEVESLQELLADLGPTASYLSTAEAILPSDHEWVAAMKSTRDEVVSKISDPAKRAASGFRQQSGRQLADAKKSFMQVYLALHVKARLGVNEDKRKAKLMSDDRLKILQKLSTIDLMPRQQLTEFQNRLAGLKSCFALTEQDMDSAPLCPHCGFKPSVESTAVAASAVLAKMDDGLDMLVEDWCSTLLTNLEDPTTKGNLALLKTGPRKLVDGFMKKKALPDDLTQDFIQAMKEALSGLTKVSIKIDDLRAAILAGGSPATPAEMKKRFEEYLDQLTKGKEPGKVRIVLE
;
A
#
# COMPACT_ATOMS: atom_id res chain seq x y z
N THR A 1 -79.29 -56.09 -47.62
CA THR A 1 -80.26 -55.65 -48.66
C THR A 1 -81.70 -55.87 -48.22
N THR A 2 -82.08 -57.07 -47.75
CA THR A 2 -83.45 -57.42 -47.32
C THR A 2 -84.10 -56.54 -46.24
N LEU A 3 -83.33 -55.95 -45.31
CA LEU A 3 -83.87 -55.05 -44.26
C LEU A 3 -84.10 -53.60 -44.73
N ARG A 4 -83.41 -53.13 -45.79
CA ARG A 4 -83.40 -51.70 -46.21
C ARG A 4 -84.52 -51.34 -47.18
N GLU A 5 -84.98 -52.34 -47.91
CA GLU A 5 -85.94 -52.22 -49.01
C GLU A 5 -87.39 -52.46 -48.56
N ASN A 6 -87.60 -52.95 -47.33
CA ASN A 6 -88.94 -53.18 -46.79
C ASN A 6 -89.50 -51.90 -46.12
N PRO A 7 -90.59 -51.29 -46.64
CA PRO A 7 -91.15 -50.06 -46.09
C PRO A 7 -91.66 -50.18 -44.66
N SER A 8 -92.06 -51.38 -44.21
CA SER A 8 -92.61 -51.59 -42.86
C SER A 8 -91.57 -51.36 -41.75
N PHE A 9 -90.28 -51.63 -42.02
CA PHE A 9 -89.20 -51.39 -41.06
C PHE A 9 -88.82 -49.92 -40.94
N ARG A 10 -89.07 -49.10 -41.97
CA ARG A 10 -88.86 -47.65 -41.90
C ARG A 10 -89.95 -46.92 -41.11
N ALA A 11 -91.09 -47.56 -40.84
CA ALA A 11 -92.15 -47.01 -40.00
C ALA A 11 -91.83 -47.11 -38.49
N VAL A 12 -90.89 -47.97 -38.08
CA VAL A 12 -90.42 -48.07 -36.70
C VAL A 12 -89.28 -47.05 -36.47
N PRO A 13 -89.44 -46.07 -35.58
CA PRO A 13 -88.45 -44.99 -35.39
C PRO A 13 -87.03 -45.49 -35.09
N ASP A 14 -86.91 -46.50 -34.22
CA ASP A 14 -85.63 -47.04 -33.78
C ASP A 14 -84.86 -47.75 -34.91
N ILE A 15 -85.57 -48.55 -35.70
CA ILE A 15 -84.99 -49.26 -36.85
C ILE A 15 -84.61 -48.25 -37.93
N LYS A 16 -85.45 -47.25 -38.18
CA LYS A 16 -85.15 -46.16 -39.11
C LYS A 16 -83.88 -45.41 -38.71
N ALA A 17 -83.71 -45.04 -37.45
CA ALA A 17 -82.53 -44.31 -36.97
C ALA A 17 -81.22 -45.08 -37.20
N VAL A 18 -81.23 -46.40 -36.98
CA VAL A 18 -80.05 -47.25 -37.24
C VAL A 18 -79.81 -47.41 -38.75
N ILE A 19 -80.86 -47.58 -39.55
CA ILE A 19 -80.75 -47.67 -41.02
C ILE A 19 -80.16 -46.38 -41.61
N ASP A 20 -80.67 -45.22 -41.20
CA ASP A 20 -80.22 -43.91 -41.70
C ASP A 20 -78.74 -43.68 -41.31
N CYS A 21 -78.36 -43.98 -40.07
CA CYS A 21 -76.97 -43.93 -39.59
C CYS A 21 -76.04 -44.86 -40.39
N SER A 22 -76.46 -46.12 -40.60
CA SER A 22 -75.74 -47.13 -41.38
C SER A 22 -75.52 -46.69 -42.83
N GLN A 23 -76.55 -46.11 -43.47
CA GLN A 23 -76.46 -45.60 -44.85
C GLN A 23 -75.47 -44.44 -44.99
N VAL A 24 -75.47 -43.50 -44.03
CA VAL A 24 -74.50 -42.39 -44.03
C VAL A 24 -73.08 -42.90 -43.84
N LEU A 25 -72.87 -43.84 -42.90
CA LEU A 25 -71.56 -44.47 -42.68
C LEU A 25 -71.02 -45.18 -43.92
N GLU A 26 -71.88 -45.95 -44.60
CA GLU A 26 -71.50 -46.64 -45.83
C GLU A 26 -71.17 -45.69 -46.96
N SER A 27 -71.98 -44.64 -47.14
CA SER A 27 -71.71 -43.62 -48.15
C SER A 27 -70.36 -42.94 -47.91
N ARG A 28 -70.05 -42.56 -46.66
CA ARG A 28 -68.75 -41.96 -46.29
C ARG A 28 -67.59 -42.92 -46.52
N VAL A 29 -67.72 -44.20 -46.16
CA VAL A 29 -66.66 -45.20 -46.41
C VAL A 29 -66.53 -45.55 -47.90
N GLN A 30 -67.61 -45.49 -48.68
CA GLN A 30 -67.52 -45.68 -50.13
C GLN A 30 -66.78 -44.52 -50.82
N GLN A 31 -67.01 -43.28 -50.38
CA GLN A 31 -66.48 -42.08 -51.03
C GLN A 31 -65.09 -41.66 -50.52
N ALA A 32 -64.84 -41.71 -49.21
CA ALA A 32 -63.71 -41.04 -48.56
C ALA A 32 -62.73 -41.97 -47.82
N PHE A 33 -62.90 -43.29 -47.91
CA PHE A 33 -62.03 -44.23 -47.19
C PHE A 33 -60.60 -44.27 -47.75
N THR A 34 -59.64 -44.01 -46.87
CA THR A 34 -58.21 -43.79 -47.16
C THR A 34 -57.45 -45.05 -47.56
N ARG A 35 -57.98 -46.24 -47.28
CA ARG A 35 -57.37 -47.54 -47.62
C ARG A 35 -58.28 -48.37 -48.53
N PRO A 36 -58.36 -48.07 -49.84
CA PRO A 36 -59.32 -48.70 -50.76
C PRO A 36 -59.31 -50.23 -50.75
N ALA A 37 -58.14 -50.85 -50.54
CA ALA A 37 -57.98 -52.30 -50.48
C ALA A 37 -58.80 -52.96 -49.35
N TYR A 38 -59.04 -52.25 -48.24
CA TYR A 38 -59.79 -52.76 -47.08
C TYR A 38 -61.26 -52.35 -47.07
N ARG A 39 -61.72 -51.63 -48.10
CA ARG A 39 -63.09 -51.11 -48.20
C ARG A 39 -64.16 -52.21 -48.08
N PRO A 40 -64.04 -53.39 -48.72
CA PRO A 40 -65.03 -54.45 -48.57
C PRO A 40 -65.16 -54.95 -47.12
N MET A 41 -64.04 -55.06 -46.41
CA MET A 41 -64.03 -55.44 -45.00
C MET A 41 -64.64 -54.35 -44.11
N ALA A 42 -64.33 -53.08 -44.36
CA ALA A 42 -64.92 -51.94 -43.64
C ALA A 42 -66.45 -51.91 -43.75
N LEU A 43 -67.00 -52.15 -44.95
CA LEU A 43 -68.45 -52.21 -45.15
C LEU A 43 -69.10 -53.37 -44.39
N ARG A 44 -68.46 -54.55 -44.38
CA ARG A 44 -68.95 -55.71 -43.60
C ARG A 44 -68.94 -55.44 -42.10
N LEU A 45 -67.91 -54.78 -41.58
CA LEU A 45 -67.84 -54.36 -40.18
C LEU A 45 -68.95 -53.36 -39.82
N ILE A 46 -69.21 -52.36 -40.68
CA ILE A 46 -70.32 -51.41 -40.48
C ILE A 46 -71.67 -52.12 -40.47
N HIS A 47 -71.90 -53.04 -41.42
CA HIS A 47 -73.13 -53.84 -41.45
C HIS A 47 -73.31 -54.67 -40.19
N ALA A 48 -72.24 -55.29 -39.71
CA ALA A 48 -72.25 -56.07 -38.47
C ALA A 48 -72.61 -55.22 -37.24
N LEU A 49 -71.97 -54.07 -37.08
CA LEU A 49 -72.29 -53.12 -36.01
C LEU A 49 -73.72 -52.59 -36.12
N SER A 50 -74.24 -52.45 -37.34
CA SER A 50 -75.63 -52.05 -37.59
C SER A 50 -76.63 -53.13 -37.17
N VAL A 51 -76.35 -54.39 -37.49
CA VAL A 51 -77.19 -55.52 -37.07
C VAL A 51 -77.12 -55.71 -35.57
N HIS A 52 -75.92 -55.68 -34.98
CA HIS A 52 -75.73 -55.80 -33.53
C HIS A 52 -76.45 -54.69 -32.75
N ARG A 53 -76.55 -53.50 -33.35
CA ARG A 53 -77.31 -52.40 -32.76
C ARG A 53 -78.81 -52.67 -32.73
N LEU A 54 -79.36 -53.29 -33.78
CA LEU A 54 -80.78 -53.64 -33.89
C LEU A 54 -81.18 -54.83 -33.00
N THR A 55 -80.22 -55.68 -32.59
CA THR A 55 -80.49 -56.83 -31.71
C THR A 55 -80.55 -56.45 -30.22
N ASN A 56 -80.16 -55.23 -29.85
CA ASN A 56 -80.20 -54.74 -28.48
C ASN A 56 -81.57 -54.13 -28.15
N ARG A 57 -82.06 -54.33 -26.91
CA ARG A 57 -83.36 -53.77 -26.45
C ARG A 57 -83.38 -52.24 -26.40
N ASP A 58 -82.22 -51.61 -26.24
CA ASP A 58 -82.04 -50.17 -26.28
C ASP A 58 -80.97 -49.81 -27.33
N ILE A 59 -81.39 -49.10 -28.38
CA ILE A 59 -80.52 -48.66 -29.48
C ILE A 59 -79.59 -47.50 -29.09
N HIS A 60 -79.75 -46.92 -27.90
CA HIS A 60 -78.88 -45.87 -27.38
C HIS A 60 -77.88 -46.36 -26.33
N ALA A 61 -77.91 -47.64 -25.96
CA ALA A 61 -76.98 -48.21 -25.00
C ALA A 61 -75.53 -48.24 -25.54
N PRO A 62 -74.50 -47.95 -24.73
CA PRO A 62 -73.09 -47.99 -25.14
C PRO A 62 -72.53 -49.43 -25.19
N LEU A 63 -73.26 -50.32 -25.85
CA LEU A 63 -72.96 -51.75 -26.03
C LEU A 63 -72.83 -52.09 -27.51
N GLY A 64 -71.84 -52.89 -27.85
CA GLY A 64 -71.58 -53.35 -29.22
C GLY A 64 -70.74 -54.61 -29.25
N ALA A 65 -69.92 -54.76 -30.29
CA ALA A 65 -69.10 -55.96 -30.50
C ALA A 65 -67.61 -55.65 -30.33
N THR A 66 -66.83 -56.58 -29.76
CA THR A 66 -65.37 -56.45 -29.72
C THR A 66 -64.73 -56.76 -31.07
N ALA A 67 -63.46 -56.39 -31.27
CA ALA A 67 -62.75 -56.70 -32.50
C ALA A 67 -62.61 -58.22 -32.73
N GLU A 68 -62.46 -58.99 -31.64
CA GLU A 68 -62.42 -60.46 -31.66
C GLU A 68 -63.77 -61.04 -32.10
N GLU A 69 -64.87 -60.56 -31.55
CA GLU A 69 -66.22 -61.02 -31.94
C GLU A 69 -66.51 -60.73 -33.42
N LEU A 70 -66.10 -59.55 -33.92
CA LEU A 70 -66.26 -59.18 -35.33
C LEU A 70 -65.38 -60.03 -36.26
N ARG A 71 -64.16 -60.39 -35.83
CA ARG A 71 -63.28 -61.32 -36.56
C ARG A 71 -63.94 -62.70 -36.68
N ASP A 72 -64.43 -63.24 -35.56
CA ASP A 72 -64.90 -64.63 -35.47
C ASP A 72 -66.27 -64.85 -36.13
N THR A 73 -67.13 -63.82 -36.16
CA THR A 73 -68.51 -63.95 -36.64
C THR A 73 -68.73 -63.58 -38.11
N LEU A 74 -67.85 -62.79 -38.73
CA LEU A 74 -68.11 -62.20 -40.05
C LEU A 74 -67.41 -62.89 -41.22
N CYS A 75 -66.65 -63.96 -40.98
CA CYS A 75 -65.85 -64.66 -41.98
C CYS A 75 -65.12 -63.66 -42.90
N LEU A 76 -64.34 -62.77 -42.29
CA LEU A 76 -63.63 -61.70 -42.99
C LEU A 76 -62.39 -62.27 -43.69
N TYR A 77 -62.13 -61.82 -44.91
CA TYR A 77 -60.93 -62.18 -45.67
C TYR A 77 -60.37 -60.94 -46.36
N GLN A 78 -59.05 -60.81 -46.36
CA GLN A 78 -58.33 -59.78 -47.09
C GLN A 78 -57.29 -60.44 -48.01
N PRO A 79 -57.31 -60.16 -49.32
CA PRO A 79 -56.27 -60.64 -50.23
C PRO A 79 -54.86 -60.25 -49.75
N GLY A 80 -53.94 -61.21 -49.72
CA GLY A 80 -52.54 -61.03 -49.31
C GLY A 80 -52.28 -61.12 -47.80
N ILE A 81 -53.31 -61.37 -46.97
CA ILE A 81 -53.10 -61.52 -45.51
C ILE A 81 -52.33 -62.81 -45.17
N ASP A 82 -52.44 -63.83 -46.02
CA ASP A 82 -51.79 -65.14 -45.87
C ASP A 82 -50.26 -65.06 -46.04
N GLU A 83 -49.75 -63.94 -46.58
CA GLU A 83 -48.31 -63.70 -46.84
C GLU A 83 -47.56 -63.08 -45.65
N LEU A 84 -48.26 -62.71 -44.56
CA LEU A 84 -47.69 -62.01 -43.39
C LEU A 84 -46.85 -62.92 -42.48
N GLY A 85 -46.88 -64.25 -42.67
CA GLY A 85 -46.01 -65.22 -41.99
C GLY A 85 -46.25 -65.43 -40.48
N GLY A 86 -47.32 -64.84 -39.92
CA GLY A 86 -47.72 -64.93 -38.52
C GLY A 86 -48.81 -65.99 -38.23
N THR A 87 -49.47 -65.88 -37.07
CA THR A 87 -50.66 -66.69 -36.77
C THR A 87 -51.88 -66.06 -37.45
N PRO A 88 -52.56 -66.76 -38.38
CA PRO A 88 -53.61 -66.14 -39.21
C PRO A 88 -54.74 -65.46 -38.45
N SER A 89 -55.09 -65.97 -37.26
CA SER A 89 -56.14 -65.40 -36.40
C SER A 89 -55.75 -64.05 -35.77
N ASP A 90 -54.47 -63.88 -35.43
CA ASP A 90 -53.96 -62.66 -34.80
C ASP A 90 -53.65 -61.59 -35.85
N ASP A 91 -53.18 -62.01 -37.04
CA ASP A 91 -53.00 -61.15 -38.20
C ASP A 91 -54.35 -60.57 -38.66
N LEU A 92 -55.40 -61.41 -38.73
CA LEU A 92 -56.74 -60.96 -39.05
C LEU A 92 -57.34 -60.06 -37.95
N LEU A 93 -57.10 -60.34 -36.67
CA LEU A 93 -57.55 -59.48 -35.57
C LEU A 93 -56.91 -58.09 -35.67
N SER A 94 -55.59 -58.03 -35.85
CA SER A 94 -54.84 -56.79 -36.03
C SER A 94 -55.32 -56.00 -37.24
N GLN A 95 -55.68 -56.71 -38.31
CA GLN A 95 -56.27 -56.12 -39.51
C GLN A 95 -57.68 -55.56 -39.22
N VAL A 96 -58.53 -56.27 -38.50
CA VAL A 96 -59.86 -55.80 -38.08
C VAL A 96 -59.77 -54.54 -37.22
N GLU A 97 -58.89 -54.53 -36.22
CA GLU A 97 -58.64 -53.33 -35.40
C GLU A 97 -58.14 -52.15 -36.23
N THR A 98 -57.24 -52.41 -37.19
CA THR A 98 -56.72 -51.38 -38.11
C THR A 98 -57.84 -50.81 -38.97
N VAL A 99 -58.72 -51.67 -39.51
CA VAL A 99 -59.85 -51.23 -40.32
C VAL A 99 -60.86 -50.47 -39.46
N LEU A 100 -61.17 -50.90 -38.24
CA LEU A 100 -62.06 -50.18 -37.32
C LEU A 100 -61.52 -48.78 -36.97
N LYS A 101 -60.22 -48.67 -36.68
CA LYS A 101 -59.54 -47.37 -36.45
C LYS A 101 -59.59 -46.48 -37.68
N GLU A 102 -59.38 -47.05 -38.88
CA GLU A 102 -59.45 -46.29 -40.13
C GLU A 102 -60.88 -45.85 -40.46
N VAL A 103 -61.89 -46.67 -40.16
CA VAL A 103 -63.30 -46.28 -40.29
C VAL A 103 -63.62 -45.14 -39.35
N LEU A 104 -63.28 -45.25 -38.06
CA LEU A 104 -63.43 -44.18 -37.06
C LEU A 104 -62.78 -42.87 -37.51
N LYS A 105 -61.58 -42.95 -38.08
CA LYS A 105 -60.86 -41.80 -38.64
C LYS A 105 -61.56 -41.21 -39.87
N THR A 106 -62.03 -42.06 -40.78
CA THR A 106 -62.72 -41.65 -42.03
C THR A 106 -63.98 -40.84 -41.72
N VAL A 107 -64.68 -41.20 -40.63
CA VAL A 107 -65.92 -40.52 -40.21
C VAL A 107 -65.67 -39.47 -39.13
N SER A 108 -64.41 -39.12 -38.84
CA SER A 108 -64.02 -38.18 -37.78
C SER A 108 -64.67 -38.49 -36.42
N GLY A 109 -64.83 -39.77 -36.09
CA GLY A 109 -65.46 -40.24 -34.85
C GLY A 109 -66.98 -40.08 -34.79
N GLN A 110 -67.63 -39.72 -35.89
CA GLN A 110 -69.09 -39.71 -36.01
C GLN A 110 -69.65 -41.14 -36.12
N PHE A 111 -70.86 -41.35 -35.62
CA PHE A 111 -71.66 -42.58 -35.76
C PHE A 111 -71.09 -43.87 -35.16
N ILE A 112 -69.79 -43.99 -34.86
CA ILE A 112 -69.17 -45.14 -34.18
C ILE A 112 -68.42 -44.65 -32.94
N SER A 113 -68.67 -45.31 -31.80
CA SER A 113 -67.95 -45.11 -30.56
C SER A 113 -67.25 -46.40 -30.13
N SER A 114 -66.12 -46.26 -29.45
CA SER A 114 -65.41 -47.35 -28.78
C SER A 114 -65.51 -47.15 -27.29
N ASN A 115 -65.88 -48.20 -26.55
CA ASN A 115 -65.84 -48.20 -25.10
C ASN A 115 -64.51 -48.83 -24.63
N PRO A 116 -63.61 -48.06 -24.00
CA PRO A 116 -62.29 -48.54 -23.59
C PRO A 116 -62.35 -49.59 -22.48
N ASP A 117 -63.39 -49.59 -21.63
CA ASP A 117 -63.51 -50.48 -20.47
C ASP A 117 -63.81 -51.93 -20.87
N ASN A 118 -64.56 -52.12 -21.96
CA ASN A 118 -64.95 -53.44 -22.45
C ASN A 118 -64.50 -53.72 -23.90
N ARG A 119 -63.73 -52.80 -24.51
CA ARG A 119 -63.19 -52.87 -25.88
C ARG A 119 -64.24 -53.05 -26.99
N GLN A 120 -65.50 -52.76 -26.70
CA GLN A 120 -66.58 -52.88 -27.68
C GLN A 120 -66.64 -51.65 -28.59
N TYR A 121 -66.90 -51.90 -29.87
CA TYR A 121 -67.23 -50.90 -30.87
C TYR A 121 -68.73 -50.94 -31.14
N TYR A 122 -69.36 -49.78 -31.23
CA TYR A 122 -70.81 -49.69 -31.40
C TYR A 122 -71.24 -48.49 -32.22
N LEU A 123 -72.41 -48.59 -32.87
CA LEU A 123 -73.03 -47.43 -33.53
C LEU A 123 -73.57 -46.46 -32.49
N ASP A 124 -73.07 -45.24 -32.46
CA ASP A 124 -73.47 -44.17 -31.56
C ASP A 124 -74.38 -43.19 -32.29
N LEU A 125 -75.69 -43.40 -32.12
CA LEU A 125 -76.73 -42.59 -32.77
C LEU A 125 -76.81 -41.15 -32.24
N LYS A 126 -76.05 -40.80 -31.19
CA LYS A 126 -75.98 -39.44 -30.64
C LYS A 126 -74.81 -38.63 -31.21
N LYS A 127 -73.80 -39.28 -31.81
CA LYS A 127 -72.66 -38.62 -32.48
C LYS A 127 -72.93 -38.40 -33.96
N THR A 128 -73.94 -37.60 -34.28
CA THR A 128 -74.36 -37.31 -35.67
C THR A 128 -73.89 -35.93 -36.16
N ASP A 129 -73.25 -35.13 -35.31
CA ASP A 129 -72.84 -33.76 -35.63
C ASP A 129 -71.81 -33.72 -36.75
N ASP A 130 -72.17 -33.08 -37.87
CA ASP A 130 -71.24 -32.80 -38.94
C ASP A 130 -70.33 -31.61 -38.58
N PHE A 131 -69.23 -31.91 -37.88
CA PHE A 131 -68.27 -30.92 -37.43
C PHE A 131 -67.71 -30.06 -38.58
N ASP A 132 -67.56 -30.63 -39.79
CA ASP A 132 -67.09 -29.88 -40.95
C ASP A 132 -68.13 -28.84 -41.40
N ALA A 133 -69.41 -29.23 -41.48
CA ALA A 133 -70.49 -28.31 -41.80
C ALA A 133 -70.69 -27.23 -40.72
N LEU A 134 -70.49 -27.58 -39.44
CA LEU A 134 -70.55 -26.62 -38.32
C LEU A 134 -69.39 -25.62 -38.37
N ILE A 135 -68.18 -26.07 -38.72
CA ILE A 135 -67.03 -25.19 -38.95
C ILE A 135 -67.29 -24.26 -40.14
N GLU A 136 -67.82 -24.77 -41.25
CA GLU A 136 -68.15 -23.95 -42.43
C GLU A 136 -69.19 -22.88 -42.11
N LYS A 137 -70.29 -23.25 -41.44
CA LYS A 137 -71.30 -22.30 -40.99
C LYS A 137 -70.74 -21.25 -40.04
N ARG A 138 -69.86 -21.64 -39.11
CA ARG A 138 -69.22 -20.67 -38.20
C ARG A 138 -68.25 -19.76 -38.97
N ALA A 139 -67.48 -20.30 -39.91
CA ALA A 139 -66.53 -19.58 -40.74
C ALA A 139 -67.18 -18.45 -41.56
N GLU A 140 -68.44 -18.61 -41.96
CA GLU A 140 -69.23 -17.57 -42.64
C GLU A 140 -69.64 -16.40 -41.71
N SER A 141 -69.72 -16.65 -40.40
CA SER A 141 -70.21 -15.68 -39.39
C SER A 141 -69.11 -14.91 -38.65
N LEU A 142 -67.84 -15.18 -38.94
CA LEU A 142 -66.70 -14.51 -38.30
C LEU A 142 -66.52 -13.10 -38.85
N ASP A 143 -66.31 -12.13 -37.96
CA ASP A 143 -65.98 -10.77 -38.33
C ASP A 143 -64.47 -10.59 -38.63
N SER A 144 -64.11 -9.47 -39.29
CA SER A 144 -62.72 -9.17 -39.67
C SER A 144 -61.78 -9.08 -38.47
N SER A 145 -62.23 -8.53 -37.34
CA SER A 145 -61.41 -8.38 -36.12
C SER A 145 -61.05 -9.72 -35.49
N GLN A 146 -61.98 -10.68 -35.53
CA GLN A 146 -61.77 -12.05 -35.08
C GLN A 146 -60.76 -12.76 -35.99
N LEU A 147 -60.88 -12.60 -37.31
CA LEU A 147 -59.92 -13.16 -38.27
C LEU A 147 -58.50 -12.60 -38.06
N ASP A 148 -58.36 -11.29 -37.80
CA ASP A 148 -57.08 -10.66 -37.48
C ASP A 148 -56.46 -11.22 -36.19
N ARG A 149 -57.29 -11.48 -35.16
CA ARG A 149 -56.83 -12.12 -33.91
C ARG A 149 -56.21 -13.49 -34.19
N TYR A 150 -56.91 -14.35 -34.94
CA TYR A 150 -56.43 -15.70 -35.26
C TYR A 150 -55.27 -15.71 -36.27
N TYR A 151 -55.22 -14.73 -37.17
CA TYR A 151 -54.06 -14.52 -38.04
C TYR A 151 -52.79 -14.28 -37.22
N TYR A 152 -52.84 -13.40 -36.21
CA TYR A 152 -51.69 -13.15 -35.36
C TYR A 152 -51.27 -14.37 -34.50
N GLU A 153 -52.19 -15.22 -34.09
CA GLU A 153 -51.85 -16.49 -33.43
C GLU A 153 -51.09 -17.44 -34.38
N ALA A 154 -51.50 -17.51 -35.65
CA ALA A 154 -50.75 -18.25 -36.66
C ALA A 154 -49.38 -17.62 -36.93
N LEU A 155 -49.31 -16.28 -37.01
CA LEU A 155 -48.08 -15.53 -37.22
C LEU A 155 -47.08 -15.72 -36.08
N LYS A 156 -47.57 -15.75 -34.83
CA LYS A 156 -46.76 -16.03 -33.63
C LYS A 156 -46.00 -17.34 -33.75
N ARG A 157 -46.62 -18.36 -34.35
CA ARG A 157 -46.02 -19.69 -34.55
C ARG A 157 -44.94 -19.71 -35.63
N VAL A 158 -45.13 -18.99 -36.75
CA VAL A 158 -44.14 -18.93 -37.84
C VAL A 158 -42.98 -17.98 -37.58
N MET A 159 -43.18 -16.97 -36.74
CA MET A 159 -42.12 -16.10 -36.22
C MET A 159 -41.38 -16.71 -35.02
N GLU A 160 -41.80 -17.90 -34.55
CA GLU A 160 -41.23 -18.60 -33.39
C GLU A 160 -41.30 -17.78 -32.08
N CYS A 161 -42.28 -16.89 -31.96
CA CYS A 161 -42.47 -16.03 -30.79
C CYS A 161 -43.45 -16.65 -29.78
N THR A 162 -43.35 -17.96 -29.50
CA THR A 162 -44.32 -18.68 -28.63
C THR A 162 -44.25 -18.31 -27.15
N ASP A 163 -43.23 -17.54 -26.76
CA ASP A 163 -42.95 -17.13 -25.37
C ASP A 163 -43.91 -16.05 -24.84
N GLN A 164 -43.77 -15.71 -23.55
CA GLN A 164 -44.53 -14.63 -22.92
C GLN A 164 -44.21 -13.29 -23.60
N THR A 165 -45.23 -12.46 -23.80
CA THR A 165 -45.09 -11.12 -24.38
C THR A 165 -44.32 -10.20 -23.42
N TYR A 166 -43.48 -9.32 -23.95
CA TYR A 166 -42.64 -8.40 -23.17
C TYR A 166 -43.45 -7.46 -22.27
N ILE A 167 -44.69 -7.12 -22.68
CA ILE A 167 -45.69 -6.46 -21.82
C ILE A 167 -46.96 -7.29 -21.82
N THR A 168 -47.51 -7.54 -20.63
CA THR A 168 -48.81 -8.16 -20.43
C THR A 168 -49.91 -7.36 -21.15
N GLY A 169 -50.63 -8.00 -22.08
CA GLY A 169 -51.72 -7.38 -22.83
C GLY A 169 -51.32 -6.72 -24.15
N TYR A 170 -50.03 -6.70 -24.51
CA TYR A 170 -49.55 -6.22 -25.81
C TYR A 170 -48.82 -7.33 -26.57
N LYS A 171 -48.89 -7.33 -27.90
CA LYS A 171 -48.20 -8.31 -28.76
C LYS A 171 -46.81 -7.81 -29.17
N ILE A 172 -45.91 -7.74 -28.19
CA ILE A 172 -44.55 -7.18 -28.33
C ILE A 172 -43.53 -8.20 -27.85
N TRP A 173 -42.48 -8.41 -28.63
CA TRP A 173 -41.34 -9.26 -28.28
C TRP A 173 -40.03 -8.50 -28.48
N GLN A 174 -39.07 -8.66 -27.57
CA GLN A 174 -37.69 -8.29 -27.85
C GLN A 174 -37.18 -9.21 -28.96
N HIS A 175 -36.56 -8.61 -29.97
CA HIS A 175 -36.19 -9.32 -31.18
C HIS A 175 -34.79 -8.96 -31.62
N GLU A 176 -34.09 -9.94 -32.19
CA GLU A 176 -32.73 -9.80 -32.66
C GLU A 176 -32.67 -9.91 -34.19
N ILE A 177 -31.98 -8.98 -34.83
CA ILE A 177 -31.78 -8.97 -36.29
C ILE A 177 -30.30 -8.84 -36.57
N GLU A 178 -29.81 -9.63 -37.53
CA GLU A 178 -28.43 -9.56 -37.98
C GLU A 178 -28.18 -8.29 -38.81
N TRP A 179 -27.14 -7.56 -38.44
CA TRP A 179 -26.51 -6.59 -39.30
C TRP A 179 -25.49 -7.30 -40.19
N LEU A 180 -25.94 -7.65 -41.40
CA LEU A 180 -25.24 -8.50 -42.37
C LEU A 180 -23.81 -8.01 -42.67
N GLU A 181 -23.62 -6.71 -42.87
CA GLU A 181 -22.33 -6.12 -43.22
C GLU A 181 -21.30 -6.21 -42.07
N ARG A 182 -21.75 -6.30 -40.82
CA ARG A 182 -20.89 -6.38 -39.62
C ARG A 182 -20.85 -7.77 -38.99
N LYS A 183 -21.72 -8.70 -39.41
CA LYS A 183 -21.96 -10.01 -38.77
C LYS A 183 -22.22 -9.88 -37.27
N ALA A 184 -23.03 -8.89 -36.90
CA ALA A 184 -23.36 -8.60 -35.52
C ALA A 184 -24.86 -8.42 -35.35
N ALA A 185 -25.40 -8.91 -34.24
CA ALA A 185 -26.79 -8.73 -33.88
C ALA A 185 -27.10 -7.31 -33.39
N ARG A 186 -28.27 -6.81 -33.80
CA ARG A 186 -28.93 -5.62 -33.25
C ARG A 186 -30.20 -5.99 -32.51
N GLN A 187 -30.50 -5.23 -31.47
CA GLN A 187 -31.60 -5.51 -30.56
C GLN A 187 -32.72 -4.50 -30.79
N GLY A 188 -33.91 -5.00 -31.06
CA GLY A 188 -35.09 -4.21 -31.37
C GLY A 188 -36.34 -4.87 -30.85
N TYR A 189 -37.46 -4.50 -31.43
CA TYR A 189 -38.76 -5.04 -31.06
C TYR A 189 -39.56 -5.47 -32.27
N LEU A 190 -40.27 -6.58 -32.10
CA LEU A 190 -41.26 -7.10 -33.02
C LEU A 190 -42.67 -6.84 -32.46
N PHE A 191 -43.53 -6.25 -33.28
CA PHE A 191 -44.90 -5.87 -32.94
C PHE A 191 -45.90 -6.51 -33.90
N PHE A 192 -46.97 -7.05 -33.35
CA PHE A 192 -48.16 -7.40 -34.12
C PHE A 192 -49.23 -6.34 -33.85
N GLY A 193 -49.33 -5.38 -34.76
CA GLY A 193 -50.11 -4.15 -34.59
C GLY A 193 -49.48 -2.97 -35.34
N ALA A 194 -50.14 -1.83 -35.32
CA ALA A 194 -49.67 -0.62 -35.97
C ALA A 194 -48.73 0.22 -35.09
N PRO A 195 -47.88 1.08 -35.69
CA PRO A 195 -46.95 1.93 -34.95
C PRO A 195 -47.58 2.81 -33.86
N ASN A 196 -48.81 3.29 -34.07
CA ASN A 196 -49.55 4.13 -33.11
C ASN A 196 -50.12 3.35 -31.90
N GLU A 197 -50.15 2.02 -31.96
CA GLU A 197 -50.60 1.14 -30.86
C GLU A 197 -49.44 0.74 -29.94
N ARG A 198 -48.23 1.25 -30.22
CA ARG A 198 -47.05 1.01 -29.40
C ARG A 198 -47.21 1.60 -28.00
N SER A 199 -46.92 0.78 -27.00
CA SER A 199 -46.79 1.25 -25.62
C SER A 199 -45.64 2.26 -25.48
N THR A 200 -45.93 3.42 -24.92
CA THR A 200 -44.93 4.46 -24.57
C THR A 200 -44.10 4.07 -23.35
N ALA A 201 -44.47 3.00 -22.64
CA ALA A 201 -43.75 2.52 -21.45
C ALA A 201 -42.52 1.66 -21.78
N VAL A 202 -42.22 1.43 -23.07
CA VAL A 202 -41.09 0.61 -23.52
C VAL A 202 -39.91 1.49 -23.93
N PRO A 203 -38.69 1.26 -23.38
CA PRO A 203 -37.50 2.01 -23.75
C PRO A 203 -37.22 1.88 -25.26
N PRO A 204 -36.79 2.96 -25.94
CA PRO A 204 -36.42 2.84 -27.33
C PRO A 204 -35.25 1.87 -27.62
N ARG A 205 -35.22 1.29 -28.82
CA ARG A 205 -34.23 0.28 -29.27
C ARG A 205 -33.80 0.54 -30.71
N ASP A 206 -32.90 -0.30 -31.25
CA ASP A 206 -32.24 -0.07 -32.54
C ASP A 206 -33.20 -0.07 -33.73
N PHE A 207 -34.29 -0.84 -33.63
CA PHE A 207 -35.30 -0.97 -34.68
C PHE A 207 -36.67 -1.43 -34.15
N TYR A 208 -37.67 -1.28 -35.01
CA TYR A 208 -39.05 -1.71 -34.81
C TYR A 208 -39.57 -2.43 -36.05
N VAL A 209 -40.00 -3.67 -35.91
CA VAL A 209 -40.66 -4.45 -36.97
C VAL A 209 -42.15 -4.58 -36.65
N TYR A 210 -43.00 -4.12 -37.54
CA TYR A 210 -44.45 -4.14 -37.40
C TYR A 210 -45.08 -5.10 -38.39
N PHE A 211 -45.95 -5.99 -37.93
CA PHE A 211 -46.89 -6.72 -38.77
C PHE A 211 -48.27 -6.11 -38.62
N ILE A 212 -48.81 -5.57 -39.71
CA ILE A 212 -50.15 -4.97 -39.74
C ILE A 212 -51.20 -6.05 -40.00
N GLN A 213 -52.35 -5.92 -39.35
CA GLN A 213 -53.45 -6.86 -39.50
C GLN A 213 -54.12 -6.72 -40.89
N PRO A 214 -54.40 -7.83 -41.58
CA PRO A 214 -54.84 -7.80 -42.98
C PRO A 214 -56.33 -7.44 -43.21
N PHE A 215 -57.24 -7.70 -42.26
CA PHE A 215 -58.68 -7.58 -42.52
C PHE A 215 -59.29 -6.26 -42.04
N ASP A 216 -58.88 -5.76 -40.88
CA ASP A 216 -59.36 -4.49 -40.31
C ASP A 216 -58.18 -3.59 -39.88
N PRO A 217 -57.27 -3.19 -40.78
CA PRO A 217 -56.06 -2.47 -40.40
C PRO A 217 -56.38 -1.12 -39.71
N PRO A 218 -55.82 -0.84 -38.53
CA PRO A 218 -56.04 0.43 -37.84
C PRO A 218 -55.44 1.59 -38.65
N HIS A 219 -56.08 2.75 -38.59
CA HIS A 219 -55.55 3.94 -39.26
C HIS A 219 -54.33 4.48 -38.51
N PHE A 220 -53.21 4.61 -39.22
CA PHE A 220 -52.01 5.27 -38.71
C PHE A 220 -51.30 6.05 -39.82
N LYS A 221 -50.58 7.10 -39.42
CA LYS A 221 -49.75 7.89 -40.33
C LYS A 221 -48.33 7.31 -40.32
N ASP A 222 -47.82 6.92 -41.49
CA ASP A 222 -46.43 6.52 -41.65
C ASP A 222 -45.51 7.75 -41.57
N GLU A 223 -44.74 7.85 -40.48
CA GLU A 223 -43.75 8.91 -40.25
C GLU A 223 -42.46 8.70 -41.04
N LYS A 224 -42.33 7.58 -41.75
CA LYS A 224 -41.20 7.20 -42.61
C LYS A 224 -39.88 7.13 -41.84
N LYS A 225 -39.95 6.71 -40.59
CA LYS A 225 -38.77 6.62 -39.73
C LYS A 225 -37.77 5.57 -40.25
N PRO A 226 -36.46 5.83 -40.13
CA PRO A 226 -35.43 4.94 -40.63
C PRO A 226 -35.25 3.68 -39.78
N ASP A 227 -35.72 3.65 -38.54
CA ASP A 227 -35.65 2.50 -37.63
C ASP A 227 -36.90 1.61 -37.68
N GLU A 228 -37.89 1.95 -38.52
CA GLU A 228 -39.15 1.22 -38.63
C GLU A 228 -39.24 0.40 -39.92
N LEU A 229 -39.79 -0.81 -39.79
CA LEU A 229 -40.10 -1.71 -40.89
C LEU A 229 -41.54 -2.20 -40.75
N ILE A 230 -42.36 -1.99 -41.77
CA ILE A 230 -43.78 -2.35 -41.74
C ILE A 230 -44.06 -3.44 -42.77
N LEU A 231 -44.52 -4.60 -42.30
CA LEU A 231 -44.94 -5.73 -43.12
C LEU A 231 -46.46 -5.76 -43.22
N ARG A 232 -46.96 -5.85 -44.45
CA ARG A 232 -48.39 -6.00 -44.76
C ARG A 232 -48.60 -7.25 -45.61
N LEU A 233 -49.62 -8.03 -45.26
CA LEU A 233 -50.07 -9.14 -46.09
C LEU A 233 -51.03 -8.57 -47.15
N ALA A 234 -50.53 -8.32 -48.37
CA ALA A 234 -51.25 -7.64 -49.43
C ALA A 234 -51.92 -8.61 -50.42
N ASN A 235 -51.19 -9.64 -50.86
CA ASN A 235 -51.67 -10.56 -51.89
C ASN A 235 -52.16 -11.87 -51.26
N THR A 236 -53.43 -11.88 -50.84
CA THR A 236 -54.10 -13.09 -50.31
C THR A 236 -54.88 -13.81 -51.40
N ASP A 237 -54.79 -15.14 -51.42
CA ASP A 237 -55.62 -16.00 -52.26
C ASP A 237 -56.77 -16.64 -51.46
N ASP A 238 -57.69 -17.32 -52.16
CA ASP A 238 -58.84 -17.97 -51.50
C ASP A 238 -58.39 -19.13 -50.61
N ALA A 239 -57.27 -19.79 -50.93
CA ALA A 239 -56.71 -20.86 -50.10
C ALA A 239 -56.30 -20.35 -48.71
N PHE A 240 -55.67 -19.18 -48.61
CA PHE A 240 -55.36 -18.52 -47.34
C PHE A 240 -56.62 -18.15 -46.57
N ARG A 241 -57.59 -17.50 -47.23
CA ARG A 241 -58.82 -17.02 -46.59
C ARG A 241 -59.62 -18.19 -46.04
N ASP A 242 -59.76 -19.26 -46.80
CA ASP A 242 -60.47 -20.47 -46.38
C ASP A 242 -59.75 -21.16 -45.23
N ALA A 243 -58.43 -21.34 -45.31
CA ALA A 243 -57.65 -21.95 -44.23
C ALA A 243 -57.75 -21.14 -42.93
N LEU A 244 -57.64 -19.82 -43.00
CA LEU A 244 -57.75 -18.94 -41.83
C LEU A 244 -59.17 -18.95 -41.25
N LYS A 245 -60.21 -18.82 -42.08
CA LYS A 245 -61.61 -18.86 -41.62
C LYS A 245 -61.96 -20.20 -40.96
N LYS A 246 -61.55 -21.31 -41.57
CA LYS A 246 -61.76 -22.66 -41.01
C LYS A 246 -60.96 -22.88 -39.73
N TYR A 247 -59.73 -22.38 -39.66
CA TYR A 247 -58.92 -22.39 -38.43
C TYR A 247 -59.58 -21.58 -37.31
N ALA A 248 -59.94 -20.34 -37.59
CA ALA A 248 -60.59 -19.44 -36.65
C ALA A 248 -61.91 -20.03 -36.14
N ALA A 249 -62.75 -20.55 -37.04
CA ALA A 249 -64.04 -21.15 -36.71
C ALA A 249 -63.88 -22.42 -35.86
N ALA A 250 -62.97 -23.32 -36.23
CA ALA A 250 -62.73 -24.54 -35.47
C ALA A 250 -62.16 -24.22 -34.08
N LEU A 251 -61.25 -23.26 -33.94
CA LEU A 251 -60.68 -22.88 -32.65
C LEU A 251 -61.69 -22.14 -31.76
N ASP A 252 -62.54 -21.28 -32.34
CA ASP A 252 -63.63 -20.62 -31.64
C ASP A 252 -64.65 -21.64 -31.11
N LEU A 253 -65.10 -22.57 -31.96
CA LEU A 253 -66.01 -23.65 -31.55
C LEU A 253 -65.40 -24.60 -30.51
N ALA A 254 -64.09 -24.87 -30.60
CA ALA A 254 -63.38 -25.63 -29.57
C ALA A 254 -63.42 -24.94 -28.20
N SER A 255 -63.28 -23.61 -28.18
CA SER A 255 -63.27 -22.83 -26.94
C SER A 255 -64.60 -22.86 -26.18
N THR A 256 -65.72 -23.04 -26.89
CA THR A 256 -67.08 -23.09 -26.33
C THR A 256 -67.64 -24.51 -26.21
N SER A 257 -66.91 -25.53 -26.65
CA SER A 257 -67.34 -26.94 -26.62
C SER A 257 -66.70 -27.70 -25.45
N SER A 258 -67.22 -28.90 -25.13
CA SER A 258 -66.64 -29.82 -24.15
C SER A 258 -66.59 -31.25 -24.66
N GLY A 259 -65.81 -32.11 -24.00
CA GLY A 259 -65.70 -33.54 -24.34
C GLY A 259 -65.21 -33.83 -25.76
N ASN A 260 -65.83 -34.81 -26.43
CA ASN A 260 -65.43 -35.26 -27.76
C ASN A 260 -65.54 -34.16 -28.84
N ALA A 261 -66.54 -33.28 -28.74
CA ALA A 261 -66.71 -32.17 -29.69
C ALA A 261 -65.53 -31.20 -29.62
N LYS A 262 -65.10 -30.82 -28.40
CA LYS A 262 -63.91 -29.99 -28.19
C LYS A 262 -62.65 -30.64 -28.78
N ALA A 263 -62.39 -31.90 -28.43
CA ALA A 263 -61.21 -32.62 -28.94
C ALA A 263 -61.21 -32.72 -30.49
N THR A 264 -62.37 -32.90 -31.10
CA THR A 264 -62.51 -32.96 -32.57
C THR A 264 -62.25 -31.60 -33.20
N TYR A 265 -62.81 -30.52 -32.65
CA TYR A 265 -62.54 -29.15 -33.12
C TYR A 265 -61.08 -28.72 -32.93
N GLU A 266 -60.43 -29.10 -31.82
CA GLU A 266 -59.00 -28.85 -31.58
C GLU A 266 -58.10 -29.62 -32.58
N SER A 267 -58.47 -30.86 -32.90
CA SER A 267 -57.77 -31.65 -33.91
C SER A 267 -57.91 -31.02 -35.31
N LYS A 268 -59.13 -30.63 -35.70
CA LYS A 268 -59.39 -29.96 -36.98
C LYS A 268 -58.73 -28.58 -37.05
N SER A 269 -58.79 -27.78 -35.98
CA SER A 269 -58.11 -26.47 -35.92
C SER A 269 -56.59 -26.62 -36.05
N SER A 270 -55.99 -27.64 -35.44
CA SER A 270 -54.57 -27.95 -35.62
C SER A 270 -54.22 -28.30 -37.07
N GLY A 271 -55.12 -29.03 -37.76
CA GLY A 271 -55.01 -29.32 -39.19
C GLY A 271 -55.04 -28.06 -40.04
N PHE A 272 -56.07 -27.21 -39.88
CA PHE A 272 -56.19 -25.95 -40.60
C PHE A 272 -55.05 -24.96 -40.29
N LEU A 273 -54.59 -24.91 -39.04
CA LEU A 273 -53.43 -24.11 -38.65
C LEU A 273 -52.17 -24.57 -39.39
N ARG A 274 -51.97 -25.90 -39.52
CA ARG A 274 -50.84 -26.43 -40.28
C ARG A 274 -50.92 -26.02 -41.75
N ASP A 275 -52.09 -26.08 -42.36
CA ASP A 275 -52.30 -25.68 -43.75
C ASP A 275 -52.07 -24.16 -43.93
N LEU A 276 -52.55 -23.35 -42.99
CA LEU A 276 -52.33 -21.90 -42.93
C LEU A 276 -50.84 -21.54 -42.77
N VAL A 277 -50.13 -22.22 -41.86
CA VAL A 277 -48.69 -22.05 -41.64
C VAL A 277 -47.90 -22.45 -42.89
N LEU A 278 -48.25 -23.57 -43.51
CA LEU A 278 -47.63 -24.03 -44.76
C LEU A 278 -47.87 -23.03 -45.89
N TRP A 279 -49.05 -22.42 -45.97
CA TRP A 279 -49.34 -21.37 -46.92
C TRP A 279 -48.47 -20.13 -46.64
N LEU A 280 -48.43 -19.65 -45.40
CA LEU A 280 -47.61 -18.49 -45.01
C LEU A 280 -46.13 -18.69 -45.35
N GLN A 281 -45.59 -19.90 -45.14
CA GLN A 281 -44.21 -20.26 -45.49
C GLN A 281 -43.97 -20.34 -47.01
N LYS A 282 -44.93 -20.86 -47.79
CA LYS A 282 -44.80 -20.98 -49.25
C LYS A 282 -44.97 -19.64 -49.97
N SER A 283 -45.89 -18.82 -49.50
CA SER A 283 -46.31 -17.58 -50.16
C SER A 283 -45.61 -16.34 -49.59
N THR A 284 -44.65 -16.48 -48.65
CA THR A 284 -44.05 -15.33 -47.96
C THR A 284 -43.49 -14.28 -48.92
N THR A 285 -42.78 -14.73 -49.95
CA THR A 285 -42.05 -13.88 -50.90
C THR A 285 -42.95 -13.10 -51.86
N THR A 286 -44.19 -13.57 -52.08
CA THR A 286 -45.16 -13.01 -53.03
C THR A 286 -46.35 -12.34 -52.35
N ALA A 287 -46.73 -12.80 -51.14
CA ALA A 287 -47.90 -12.33 -50.40
C ALA A 287 -47.62 -11.08 -49.56
N PHE A 288 -46.38 -10.90 -49.08
CA PHE A 288 -46.02 -9.79 -48.21
C PHE A 288 -45.38 -8.62 -48.96
N GLU A 289 -45.84 -7.43 -48.60
CA GLU A 289 -45.20 -6.16 -48.93
C GLU A 289 -44.50 -5.59 -47.71
N VAL A 290 -43.31 -5.04 -47.94
CA VAL A 290 -42.45 -4.46 -46.91
C VAL A 290 -42.28 -2.98 -47.21
N THR A 291 -42.69 -2.14 -46.25
CA THR A 291 -42.56 -0.69 -46.30
C THR A 291 -41.40 -0.25 -45.40
N HIS A 292 -40.47 0.53 -45.96
CA HIS A 292 -39.36 1.14 -45.25
C HIS A 292 -39.08 2.53 -45.80
N GLN A 293 -38.96 3.54 -44.92
CA GLN A 293 -38.78 4.96 -45.29
C GLN A 293 -39.79 5.44 -46.37
N GLY A 294 -41.05 5.00 -46.27
CA GLY A 294 -42.12 5.35 -47.20
C GLY A 294 -42.04 4.69 -48.59
N ARG A 295 -41.13 3.72 -48.80
CA ARG A 295 -41.09 2.90 -50.02
C ARG A 295 -41.65 1.51 -49.72
N THR A 296 -42.68 1.12 -50.45
CA THR A 296 -43.29 -0.21 -50.37
C THR A 296 -42.81 -1.07 -51.54
N LYS A 297 -42.28 -2.26 -51.26
CA LYS A 297 -41.87 -3.24 -52.26
C LYS A 297 -42.14 -4.66 -51.76
N SER A 298 -42.17 -5.63 -52.67
CA SER A 298 -42.22 -7.04 -52.25
C SER A 298 -40.89 -7.47 -51.60
N ILE A 299 -40.92 -8.60 -50.88
CA ILE A 299 -39.72 -9.21 -50.29
C ILE A 299 -38.64 -9.49 -51.36
N THR A 300 -39.04 -9.99 -52.53
CA THR A 300 -38.10 -10.31 -53.62
C THR A 300 -37.44 -9.06 -54.21
N GLU A 301 -38.14 -7.94 -54.23
CA GLU A 301 -37.63 -6.68 -54.73
C GLU A 301 -36.63 -6.02 -53.79
N TRP A 302 -36.82 -6.14 -52.48
CA TRP A 302 -35.83 -5.71 -51.48
C TRP A 302 -34.57 -6.57 -51.50
N ALA A 303 -34.69 -7.86 -51.81
CA ALA A 303 -33.55 -8.77 -51.91
C ALA A 303 -32.76 -8.70 -53.23
N LYS A 304 -33.21 -7.93 -54.24
CA LYS A 304 -32.59 -7.90 -55.59
C LYS A 304 -31.07 -7.71 -55.53
N GLY A 305 -30.33 -8.71 -56.03
CA GLY A 305 -28.86 -8.73 -56.07
C GLY A 305 -28.18 -9.52 -54.94
N ARG A 306 -28.92 -10.03 -53.96
CA ARG A 306 -28.40 -10.90 -52.89
C ARG A 306 -29.24 -12.19 -52.78
N SER A 307 -28.59 -13.34 -52.63
CA SER A 307 -29.30 -14.60 -52.39
C SER A 307 -29.82 -14.63 -50.96
N ILE A 308 -31.14 -14.60 -50.78
CA ILE A 308 -31.80 -14.69 -49.47
C ILE A 308 -31.28 -15.89 -48.68
N ARG A 309 -31.04 -17.02 -49.35
CA ARG A 309 -30.51 -18.24 -48.72
C ARG A 309 -29.11 -18.04 -48.15
N GLU A 310 -28.24 -17.34 -48.88
CA GLU A 310 -26.89 -17.01 -48.40
C GLU A 310 -26.94 -16.03 -47.23
N LEU A 311 -27.86 -15.06 -47.27
CA LEU A 311 -28.05 -14.07 -46.21
C LEU A 311 -28.63 -14.64 -44.92
N SER A 312 -29.45 -15.70 -45.01
CA SER A 312 -30.01 -16.37 -43.83
C SER A 312 -29.01 -17.34 -43.16
N GLY A 313 -27.83 -17.57 -43.73
CA GLY A 313 -26.82 -18.48 -43.18
C GLY A 313 -27.20 -19.97 -43.23
N ILE A 314 -28.18 -20.34 -44.08
CA ILE A 314 -28.79 -21.66 -44.12
C ILE A 314 -28.02 -22.57 -45.07
N ALA A 315 -27.74 -23.81 -44.65
CA ALA A 315 -27.03 -24.78 -45.47
C ALA A 315 -27.80 -25.11 -46.76
N SER A 316 -27.10 -25.50 -47.83
CA SER A 316 -27.70 -25.74 -49.16
C SER A 316 -28.84 -26.78 -49.19
N HIS A 317 -28.95 -27.62 -48.16
CA HIS A 317 -29.97 -28.65 -48.01
C HIS A 317 -31.16 -28.26 -47.11
N GLU A 318 -31.06 -27.14 -46.38
CA GLU A 318 -32.11 -26.68 -45.46
C GLU A 318 -33.08 -25.71 -46.13
N ARG A 319 -34.34 -25.74 -45.69
CA ARG A 319 -35.39 -24.82 -46.19
C ARG A 319 -35.36 -23.55 -45.36
N VAL A 320 -35.41 -22.39 -46.03
CA VAL A 320 -35.52 -21.08 -45.37
C VAL A 320 -36.85 -21.02 -44.62
N ASN A 321 -36.82 -20.82 -43.30
CA ASN A 321 -38.02 -20.65 -42.51
C ASN A 321 -38.52 -19.19 -42.59
N PHE A 322 -39.80 -18.96 -42.31
CA PHE A 322 -40.47 -17.67 -42.40
C PHE A 322 -39.76 -16.59 -41.57
N ARG A 323 -39.42 -16.89 -40.32
CA ARG A 323 -38.69 -16.00 -39.42
C ARG A 323 -37.36 -15.52 -40.03
N ASP A 324 -36.56 -16.45 -40.54
CA ASP A 324 -35.22 -16.15 -41.06
C ASP A 324 -35.29 -15.29 -42.33
N LEU A 325 -36.32 -15.50 -43.15
CA LEU A 325 -36.62 -14.66 -44.31
C LEU A 325 -36.97 -13.22 -43.89
N VAL A 326 -37.87 -13.06 -42.92
CA VAL A 326 -38.26 -11.75 -42.39
C VAL A 326 -37.05 -11.05 -41.77
N ASN A 327 -36.26 -11.75 -40.96
CA ASN A 327 -35.05 -11.21 -40.33
C ASN A 327 -34.01 -10.80 -41.36
N ALA A 328 -33.79 -11.59 -42.42
CA ALA A 328 -32.86 -11.26 -43.48
C ALA A 328 -33.28 -9.99 -44.24
N ILE A 329 -34.55 -9.86 -44.61
CA ILE A 329 -35.07 -8.65 -45.28
C ILE A 329 -34.99 -7.45 -44.35
N ALA A 330 -35.32 -7.62 -43.08
CA ALA A 330 -35.21 -6.55 -42.11
C ALA A 330 -33.76 -6.11 -41.92
N GLY A 331 -32.80 -7.03 -41.89
CA GLY A 331 -31.37 -6.72 -41.87
C GLY A 331 -30.90 -5.94 -43.10
N ILE A 332 -31.41 -6.27 -44.30
CA ILE A 332 -31.12 -5.50 -45.54
C ILE A 332 -31.68 -4.07 -45.44
N CYS A 333 -32.95 -3.93 -45.02
CA CYS A 333 -33.61 -2.62 -44.97
C CYS A 333 -33.04 -1.72 -43.87
N LEU A 334 -32.77 -2.27 -42.68
CA LEU A 334 -32.31 -1.53 -41.50
C LEU A 334 -30.79 -1.36 -41.46
N GLY A 335 -30.03 -2.07 -42.30
CA GLY A 335 -28.56 -1.99 -42.38
C GLY A 335 -28.02 -0.55 -42.49
N PRO A 336 -28.57 0.31 -43.38
CA PRO A 336 -28.18 1.72 -43.44
C PRO A 336 -28.45 2.47 -42.12
N THR A 337 -29.57 2.20 -41.46
CA THR A 337 -29.91 2.81 -40.17
C THR A 337 -28.93 2.36 -39.08
N PHE A 338 -28.54 1.10 -39.06
CA PHE A 338 -27.50 0.60 -38.13
C PHE A 338 -26.15 1.25 -38.41
N GLN A 339 -25.81 1.47 -39.68
CA GLN A 339 -24.60 2.18 -40.09
C GLN A 339 -24.61 3.64 -39.67
N ASP A 340 -25.76 4.33 -39.77
CA ASP A 340 -25.89 5.72 -39.33
C ASP A 340 -25.82 5.84 -37.80
N GLN A 341 -26.40 4.87 -37.07
CA GLN A 341 -26.37 4.82 -35.61
C GLN A 341 -24.99 4.44 -35.03
N ALA A 342 -24.22 3.61 -35.75
CA ALA A 342 -22.94 3.08 -35.28
C ALA A 342 -21.92 3.01 -36.44
N PRO A 343 -21.46 4.16 -36.96
CA PRO A 343 -20.68 4.22 -38.20
C PRO A 343 -19.36 3.45 -38.13
N GLU A 344 -18.77 3.39 -36.95
CA GLU A 344 -17.46 2.78 -36.74
C GLU A 344 -17.52 1.42 -36.02
N TYR A 345 -18.69 0.78 -35.96
CA TYR A 345 -18.87 -0.52 -35.31
C TYR A 345 -17.96 -1.62 -35.92
N PRO A 346 -17.46 -2.57 -35.12
CA PRO A 346 -16.60 -3.67 -35.57
C PRO A 346 -17.21 -4.52 -36.68
N VAL A 347 -16.36 -5.03 -37.57
CA VAL A 347 -16.74 -6.05 -38.57
C VAL A 347 -16.20 -7.39 -38.10
N PHE A 348 -17.07 -8.33 -37.74
CA PHE A 348 -16.64 -9.65 -37.29
C PHE A 348 -16.52 -10.62 -38.47
N SER A 349 -15.59 -11.57 -38.37
CA SER A 349 -15.47 -12.67 -39.35
C SER A 349 -16.47 -13.82 -39.08
N VAL A 350 -16.97 -13.90 -37.85
CA VAL A 350 -18.01 -14.83 -37.38
C VAL A 350 -19.23 -14.06 -36.85
N LEU A 351 -20.42 -14.65 -36.93
CA LEU A 351 -21.66 -14.03 -36.44
C LEU A 351 -21.64 -13.93 -34.91
N ILE A 352 -21.77 -12.70 -34.39
CA ILE A 352 -21.90 -12.44 -32.96
C ILE A 352 -23.33 -12.02 -32.61
N THR A 353 -23.98 -12.83 -31.78
CA THR A 353 -25.35 -12.64 -31.26
C THR A 353 -25.31 -12.28 -29.78
N SER A 354 -26.44 -11.82 -29.22
CA SER A 354 -26.56 -11.61 -27.77
C SER A 354 -26.25 -12.89 -26.97
N ALA A 355 -26.60 -14.06 -27.51
CA ALA A 355 -26.39 -15.35 -26.85
C ALA A 355 -24.91 -15.77 -26.78
N ASN A 356 -24.11 -15.48 -27.81
CA ASN A 356 -22.70 -15.93 -27.87
C ASN A 356 -21.68 -14.84 -27.48
N ARG A 357 -22.09 -13.57 -27.43
CA ARG A 357 -21.23 -12.41 -27.13
C ARG A 357 -20.49 -12.52 -25.79
N PRO A 358 -21.12 -12.88 -24.65
CA PRO A 358 -20.42 -12.98 -23.37
C PRO A 358 -19.26 -13.99 -23.42
N GLN A 359 -19.51 -15.15 -24.05
CA GLN A 359 -18.51 -16.19 -24.24
C GLN A 359 -17.40 -15.76 -25.21
N ALA A 360 -17.77 -15.06 -26.30
CA ALA A 360 -16.82 -14.51 -27.27
C ALA A 360 -15.86 -13.50 -26.61
N ALA A 361 -16.40 -12.61 -25.77
CA ALA A 361 -15.62 -11.65 -25.00
C ALA A 361 -14.69 -12.37 -24.02
N GLN A 362 -15.20 -13.37 -23.27
CA GLN A 362 -14.38 -14.15 -22.34
C GLN A 362 -13.22 -14.87 -23.04
N ASP A 363 -13.46 -15.45 -24.22
CA ASP A 363 -12.41 -16.12 -24.99
C ASP A 363 -11.37 -15.13 -25.54
N ALA A 364 -11.79 -13.91 -25.90
CA ALA A 364 -10.85 -12.84 -26.24
C ALA A 364 -9.99 -12.43 -25.03
N LEU A 365 -10.54 -12.35 -23.81
CA LEU A 365 -9.78 -12.07 -22.60
C LEU A 365 -8.75 -13.16 -22.28
N ARG A 366 -9.13 -14.44 -22.43
CA ARG A 366 -8.21 -15.58 -22.28
C ARG A 366 -7.06 -15.52 -23.29
N ALA A 367 -7.36 -15.17 -24.54
CA ALA A 367 -6.35 -14.94 -25.57
C ALA A 367 -5.40 -13.78 -25.23
N ILE A 368 -5.92 -12.66 -24.69
CA ILE A 368 -5.09 -11.53 -24.23
C ILE A 368 -4.16 -11.96 -23.08
N ALA A 369 -4.64 -12.80 -22.16
CA ALA A 369 -3.84 -13.33 -21.05
C ALA A 369 -2.83 -14.43 -21.45
N GLY A 370 -2.69 -14.72 -22.75
CA GLY A 370 -1.67 -15.63 -23.28
C GLY A 370 -2.12 -17.09 -23.46
N GLN A 371 -3.42 -17.39 -23.33
CA GLN A 371 -3.95 -18.72 -23.70
C GLN A 371 -4.07 -18.87 -25.23
N ASN A 372 -4.17 -20.13 -25.69
CA ASN A 372 -4.34 -20.44 -27.11
C ASN A 372 -5.58 -19.74 -27.69
N ARG A 373 -5.40 -19.05 -28.83
CA ARG A 373 -6.49 -18.32 -29.48
C ARG A 373 -7.46 -19.26 -30.15
N THR A 374 -8.73 -19.20 -29.74
CA THR A 374 -9.82 -19.85 -30.47
C THR A 374 -10.15 -19.06 -31.73
N LYS A 375 -10.90 -19.66 -32.67
CA LYS A 375 -11.40 -18.96 -33.86
C LYS A 375 -12.26 -17.74 -33.48
N GLN A 376 -13.07 -17.88 -32.43
CA GLN A 376 -13.94 -16.81 -31.93
C GLN A 376 -13.15 -15.68 -31.27
N ALA A 377 -12.14 -16.00 -30.46
CA ALA A 377 -11.23 -15.00 -29.88
C ALA A 377 -10.50 -14.22 -30.97
N THR A 378 -10.01 -14.91 -32.00
CA THR A 378 -9.32 -14.28 -33.15
C THR A 378 -10.27 -13.34 -33.90
N ALA A 379 -11.50 -13.77 -34.16
CA ALA A 379 -12.52 -12.95 -34.83
C ALA A 379 -12.85 -11.67 -34.05
N VAL A 380 -12.92 -11.75 -32.72
CA VAL A 380 -13.18 -10.57 -31.86
C VAL A 380 -11.97 -9.63 -31.83
N LEU A 381 -10.77 -10.15 -31.58
CA LEU A 381 -9.57 -9.31 -31.46
C LEU A 381 -9.21 -8.62 -32.79
N ASP A 382 -9.40 -9.30 -33.92
CA ASP A 382 -9.21 -8.74 -35.26
C ASP A 382 -10.26 -7.65 -35.57
N ALA A 383 -11.54 -7.92 -35.30
CA ALA A 383 -12.64 -6.94 -35.48
C ALA A 383 -12.46 -5.67 -34.65
N MET A 384 -11.85 -5.82 -33.46
CA MET A 384 -11.50 -4.71 -32.56
C MET A 384 -10.17 -4.03 -32.95
N GLU A 385 -9.53 -4.44 -34.05
CA GLU A 385 -8.25 -3.92 -34.54
C GLU A 385 -7.11 -4.03 -33.49
N LEU A 386 -7.14 -5.07 -32.65
CA LEU A 386 -6.18 -5.31 -31.57
C LEU A 386 -5.02 -6.22 -31.97
N LEU A 387 -5.00 -6.71 -33.21
CA LEU A 387 -3.97 -7.62 -33.73
C LEU A 387 -3.11 -6.97 -34.82
N ASP A 388 -1.81 -7.27 -34.80
CA ASP A 388 -0.87 -7.10 -35.90
C ASP A 388 -0.32 -8.47 -36.30
N GLY A 389 -0.95 -9.10 -37.30
CA GLY A 389 -0.74 -10.51 -37.59
C GLY A 389 -1.07 -11.37 -36.38
N GLU A 390 -0.07 -12.06 -35.82
CA GLU A 390 -0.23 -12.88 -34.62
C GLU A 390 0.03 -12.12 -33.31
N ARG A 391 0.53 -10.88 -33.34
CA ARG A 391 0.87 -10.11 -32.13
C ARG A 391 -0.32 -9.25 -31.68
N LEU A 392 -0.53 -9.13 -30.36
CA LEU A 392 -1.47 -8.14 -29.82
C LEU A 392 -0.83 -6.74 -29.86
N ASP A 393 -1.49 -5.79 -30.51
CA ASP A 393 -1.08 -4.39 -30.59
C ASP A 393 -2.29 -3.45 -30.39
N PRO A 394 -2.58 -3.07 -29.13
CA PRO A 394 -3.70 -2.18 -28.81
C PRO A 394 -3.57 -0.79 -29.44
N TYR A 395 -2.36 -0.32 -29.79
CA TYR A 395 -2.16 1.03 -30.30
C TYR A 395 -2.62 1.23 -31.74
N ARG A 396 -2.98 0.15 -32.45
CA ARG A 396 -3.60 0.24 -33.78
C ARG A 396 -5.10 0.51 -33.69
N SER A 397 -5.75 -0.12 -32.72
CA SER A 397 -7.19 -0.06 -32.50
C SER A 397 -7.69 1.35 -32.29
N LYS A 398 -8.62 1.79 -33.15
CA LYS A 398 -9.34 3.06 -32.96
C LYS A 398 -10.13 3.10 -31.65
N TYR A 399 -10.67 1.95 -31.20
CA TYR A 399 -11.41 1.84 -29.94
C TYR A 399 -10.49 2.05 -28.74
N ALA A 400 -9.32 1.42 -28.75
CA ALA A 400 -8.32 1.60 -27.70
C ALA A 400 -7.77 3.04 -27.67
N LYS A 401 -7.51 3.64 -28.84
CA LYS A 401 -7.10 5.06 -28.95
C LYS A 401 -8.14 6.01 -28.35
N HIS A 402 -9.43 5.74 -28.54
CA HIS A 402 -10.48 6.53 -27.93
C HIS A 402 -10.43 6.47 -26.40
N VAL A 403 -10.36 5.27 -25.82
CA VAL A 403 -10.20 5.10 -24.36
C VAL A 403 -8.96 5.84 -23.85
N LEU A 404 -7.82 5.69 -24.52
CA LEU A 404 -6.59 6.40 -24.17
C LEU A 404 -6.75 7.92 -24.27
N SER A 405 -7.52 8.43 -25.24
CA SER A 405 -7.79 9.87 -25.36
C SER A 405 -8.62 10.41 -24.19
N VAL A 406 -9.60 9.64 -23.71
CA VAL A 406 -10.41 9.99 -22.54
C VAL A 406 -9.54 9.95 -21.28
N LEU A 407 -8.76 8.88 -21.10
CA LEU A 407 -7.80 8.75 -20.00
C LEU A 407 -6.74 9.85 -20.03
N LYS A 408 -6.35 10.35 -21.22
CA LYS A 408 -5.36 11.40 -21.37
C LYS A 408 -5.81 12.77 -20.89
N LYS A 409 -7.11 13.05 -20.92
CA LYS A 409 -7.69 14.31 -20.45
C LYS A 409 -7.66 14.43 -18.93
N LYS A 410 -7.42 13.34 -18.19
CA LYS A 410 -7.31 13.33 -16.72
C LYS A 410 -5.87 13.63 -16.27
N GLY A 411 -5.74 14.36 -15.16
CA GLY A 411 -4.45 14.66 -14.53
C GLY A 411 -3.80 13.44 -13.87
N HIS A 412 -2.53 13.55 -13.47
CA HIS A 412 -1.86 12.48 -12.73
C HIS A 412 -2.61 12.16 -11.42
N GLY A 413 -2.85 10.87 -11.16
CA GLY A 413 -3.60 10.39 -9.98
C GLY A 413 -5.12 10.50 -10.08
N GLN A 414 -5.67 11.02 -11.19
CA GLN A 414 -7.11 11.04 -11.44
C GLN A 414 -7.55 9.77 -12.17
N VAL A 415 -8.77 9.34 -11.89
CA VAL A 415 -9.40 8.16 -12.48
C VAL A 415 -10.49 8.58 -13.47
N VAL A 416 -10.77 7.74 -14.47
CA VAL A 416 -11.93 7.86 -15.36
C VAL A 416 -12.99 6.90 -14.85
N ASN A 417 -14.12 7.41 -14.39
CA ASN A 417 -15.22 6.58 -13.92
C ASN A 417 -15.91 5.88 -15.08
N ARG A 418 -16.58 4.75 -14.81
CA ARG A 418 -17.35 4.01 -15.84
C ARG A 418 -18.36 4.90 -16.57
N SER A 419 -19.07 5.76 -15.85
CA SER A 419 -20.07 6.69 -16.43
C SER A 419 -19.46 7.72 -17.39
N GLU A 420 -18.15 7.89 -17.42
CA GLU A 420 -17.45 8.78 -18.36
C GLU A 420 -17.05 8.06 -19.66
N LEU A 421 -17.10 6.73 -19.69
CA LEU A 421 -16.81 5.89 -20.86
C LEU A 421 -18.12 5.30 -21.42
N VAL A 422 -18.86 4.62 -20.55
CA VAL A 422 -20.09 3.91 -20.86
C VAL A 422 -21.28 4.80 -20.51
N HIS A 423 -22.10 5.08 -21.50
CA HIS A 423 -23.26 5.96 -21.39
C HIS A 423 -24.54 5.14 -21.60
N ASP A 424 -25.56 5.42 -20.78
CA ASP A 424 -26.90 4.89 -21.00
C ASP A 424 -27.60 5.69 -22.11
N VAL A 425 -28.01 4.99 -23.15
CA VAL A 425 -28.87 5.51 -24.21
C VAL A 425 -30.18 4.75 -24.14
N LEU A 426 -31.18 5.37 -23.54
CA LEU A 426 -32.55 4.87 -23.51
C LEU A 426 -32.65 3.48 -22.86
N GLY A 427 -31.92 3.24 -21.77
CA GLY A 427 -31.91 1.98 -21.02
C GLY A 427 -30.97 0.91 -21.57
N VAL A 428 -30.04 1.29 -22.47
CA VAL A 428 -28.99 0.41 -22.99
C VAL A 428 -27.65 1.11 -22.93
N GLU A 429 -26.65 0.41 -22.41
CA GLU A 429 -25.33 0.98 -22.14
C GLU A 429 -24.37 0.76 -23.32
N TYR A 430 -23.69 1.83 -23.73
CA TYR A 430 -22.70 1.78 -24.81
C TYR A 430 -21.46 2.62 -24.50
N LEU A 431 -20.30 2.13 -24.92
CA LEU A 431 -19.08 2.94 -25.07
C LEU A 431 -19.18 3.75 -26.38
N ALA A 432 -18.99 5.06 -26.27
CA ALA A 432 -19.04 6.03 -27.37
C ALA A 432 -20.30 5.85 -28.26
N PRO A 433 -21.51 6.11 -27.71
CA PRO A 433 -22.79 5.78 -28.36
C PRO A 433 -22.97 6.40 -29.75
N GLU A 434 -22.43 7.59 -29.99
CA GLU A 434 -22.56 8.33 -31.26
C GLU A 434 -21.61 7.84 -32.38
N SER A 435 -20.71 6.90 -32.09
CA SER A 435 -19.68 6.47 -33.06
C SER A 435 -19.49 4.95 -33.07
N PHE A 436 -18.84 4.40 -32.05
CA PHE A 436 -18.56 2.98 -31.98
C PHE A 436 -19.74 2.17 -31.48
N ARG A 437 -20.54 2.74 -30.57
CA ARG A 437 -21.71 2.11 -29.94
C ARG A 437 -21.42 0.67 -29.47
N LEU A 438 -20.28 0.48 -28.80
CA LEU A 438 -19.84 -0.83 -28.34
C LEU A 438 -20.56 -1.21 -27.06
N GLU A 439 -21.05 -2.45 -27.00
CA GLU A 439 -21.61 -3.02 -25.78
C GLU A 439 -20.55 -3.16 -24.67
N PRO A 440 -20.94 -3.21 -23.38
CA PRO A 440 -20.01 -3.25 -22.26
C PRO A 440 -19.01 -4.42 -22.35
N ASP A 441 -19.44 -5.57 -22.87
CA ASP A 441 -18.59 -6.75 -23.12
C ASP A 441 -17.37 -6.41 -23.98
N TRP A 442 -17.58 -5.64 -25.06
CA TRP A 442 -16.53 -5.21 -25.98
C TRP A 442 -15.67 -4.10 -25.39
N ALA A 443 -16.27 -3.19 -24.62
CA ALA A 443 -15.51 -2.21 -23.87
C ALA A 443 -14.50 -2.90 -22.94
N VAL A 444 -14.93 -3.95 -22.22
CA VAL A 444 -14.03 -4.75 -21.37
C VAL A 444 -12.90 -5.38 -22.18
N VAL A 445 -13.17 -5.98 -23.35
CA VAL A 445 -12.09 -6.55 -24.20
C VAL A 445 -11.04 -5.50 -24.58
N VAL A 446 -11.47 -4.30 -25.00
CA VAL A 446 -10.56 -3.19 -25.33
C VAL A 446 -9.77 -2.73 -24.10
N LEU A 447 -10.44 -2.58 -22.96
CA LEU A 447 -9.78 -2.18 -21.70
C LEU A 447 -8.76 -3.23 -21.26
N SER A 448 -9.07 -4.52 -21.38
CA SER A 448 -8.17 -5.61 -21.02
C SER A 448 -6.95 -5.69 -21.93
N ALA A 449 -7.11 -5.36 -23.21
CA ALA A 449 -5.97 -5.22 -24.12
C ALA A 449 -5.04 -4.07 -23.68
N LEU A 450 -5.60 -2.97 -23.17
CA LEU A 450 -4.84 -1.85 -22.60
C LEU A 450 -4.24 -2.15 -21.20
N VAL A 451 -4.87 -3.03 -20.41
CA VAL A 451 -4.25 -3.59 -19.19
C VAL A 451 -3.05 -4.46 -19.58
N TYR A 452 -3.17 -5.25 -20.65
CA TYR A 452 -2.09 -6.09 -21.16
C TYR A 452 -0.88 -5.28 -21.62
N SER A 453 -1.08 -4.21 -22.40
CA SER A 453 0.01 -3.32 -22.81
C SER A 453 0.55 -2.45 -21.67
N GLY A 454 -0.10 -2.47 -20.51
CA GLY A 454 0.30 -1.68 -19.35
C GLY A 454 0.04 -0.19 -19.54
N ASP A 455 -1.01 0.17 -20.29
CA ASP A 455 -1.46 1.55 -20.51
C ASP A 455 -2.57 2.00 -19.55
N LEU A 456 -3.28 1.06 -18.90
CA LEU A 456 -4.27 1.35 -17.84
C LEU A 456 -4.37 0.24 -16.80
N VAL A 457 -4.91 0.61 -15.63
CA VAL A 457 -5.35 -0.31 -14.57
C VAL A 457 -6.87 -0.26 -14.52
N MET A 458 -7.52 -1.42 -14.52
CA MET A 458 -8.97 -1.54 -14.41
C MET A 458 -9.37 -1.87 -12.97
N ALA A 459 -10.31 -1.12 -12.39
CA ALA A 459 -10.80 -1.36 -11.05
C ALA A 459 -12.26 -1.84 -11.07
N ILE A 460 -12.54 -2.96 -10.40
CA ILE A 460 -13.89 -3.48 -10.15
C ILE A 460 -14.19 -3.44 -8.63
N PRO A 461 -15.42 -3.71 -8.16
CA PRO A 461 -15.68 -3.80 -6.73
C PRO A 461 -14.77 -4.83 -6.03
N GLY A 462 -13.86 -4.36 -5.17
CA GLY A 462 -12.99 -5.20 -4.35
C GLY A 462 -11.71 -5.71 -5.02
N LYS A 463 -11.47 -5.45 -6.31
CA LYS A 463 -10.26 -5.88 -7.04
C LYS A 463 -9.77 -4.82 -8.03
N LYS A 464 -8.46 -4.82 -8.29
CA LYS A 464 -7.83 -4.04 -9.36
C LYS A 464 -6.97 -4.96 -10.22
N PHE A 465 -6.96 -4.72 -11.53
CA PHE A 465 -6.19 -5.47 -12.50
C PHE A 465 -5.21 -4.55 -13.22
N ASP A 466 -3.93 -4.83 -13.04
CA ASP A 466 -2.84 -4.27 -13.82
C ASP A 466 -2.23 -5.38 -14.72
N ALA A 467 -1.14 -5.07 -15.43
CA ALA A 467 -0.46 -6.05 -16.29
C ALA A 467 -0.01 -7.33 -15.55
N THR A 468 0.19 -7.28 -14.22
CA THR A 468 0.55 -8.46 -13.41
C THR A 468 -0.67 -9.32 -13.04
N GLY A 469 -1.86 -8.71 -13.03
CA GLY A 469 -3.14 -9.36 -12.72
C GLY A 469 -3.88 -9.96 -13.93
N LEU A 470 -3.26 -10.08 -15.11
CA LEU A 470 -3.94 -10.51 -16.34
C LEU A 470 -4.59 -11.88 -16.26
N ALA A 471 -3.93 -12.86 -15.65
CA ALA A 471 -4.49 -14.20 -15.48
C ALA A 471 -5.76 -14.17 -14.59
N GLN A 472 -5.75 -13.33 -13.55
CA GLN A 472 -6.91 -13.14 -12.68
C GLN A 472 -8.04 -12.39 -13.40
N LEU A 473 -7.70 -11.38 -14.21
CA LEU A 473 -8.66 -10.69 -15.06
C LEU A 473 -9.36 -11.68 -16.01
N ALA A 474 -8.61 -12.51 -16.72
CA ALA A 474 -9.18 -13.47 -17.68
C ALA A 474 -9.95 -14.63 -17.02
N GLY A 475 -9.73 -14.88 -15.73
CA GLY A 475 -10.50 -15.82 -14.93
C GLY A 475 -11.76 -15.21 -14.29
N THR A 476 -11.91 -13.89 -14.33
CA THR A 476 -13.10 -13.19 -13.81
C THR A 476 -14.21 -13.23 -14.86
N GLY A 477 -15.45 -13.48 -14.45
CA GLY A 477 -16.59 -13.56 -15.37
C GLY A 477 -16.91 -12.22 -16.01
N ILE A 478 -17.31 -12.21 -17.28
CA ILE A 478 -17.60 -10.99 -18.04
C ILE A 478 -18.68 -10.12 -17.38
N ASP A 479 -19.69 -10.72 -16.74
CA ASP A 479 -20.74 -10.00 -16.01
C ASP A 479 -20.20 -9.18 -14.82
N GLU A 480 -19.13 -9.66 -14.16
CA GLU A 480 -18.45 -8.91 -13.08
C GLU A 480 -17.58 -7.79 -13.65
N LEU A 481 -16.92 -8.03 -14.79
CA LEU A 481 -16.02 -7.08 -15.43
C LEU A 481 -16.75 -5.90 -16.09
N THR A 482 -17.93 -6.11 -16.67
CA THR A 482 -18.75 -5.03 -17.27
C THR A 482 -19.24 -4.02 -16.22
N GLN A 483 -19.19 -4.39 -14.93
CA GLN A 483 -19.51 -3.56 -13.76
C GLN A 483 -18.27 -2.86 -13.16
N PHE A 484 -17.22 -2.63 -13.95
CA PHE A 484 -16.04 -1.90 -13.49
C PHE A 484 -16.38 -0.51 -12.93
N LYS A 485 -15.64 -0.04 -11.92
CA LYS A 485 -15.87 1.26 -11.28
C LYS A 485 -15.19 2.39 -12.04
N HIS A 486 -13.91 2.21 -12.32
CA HIS A 486 -13.07 3.20 -12.98
C HIS A 486 -11.86 2.54 -13.65
N ILE A 487 -11.22 3.29 -14.55
CA ILE A 487 -9.88 3.01 -15.05
C ILE A 487 -8.93 4.12 -14.59
N GLU A 488 -7.67 3.78 -14.40
CA GLU A 488 -6.63 4.74 -14.00
C GLU A 488 -5.35 4.50 -14.80
N ARG A 489 -4.52 5.52 -14.94
CA ARG A 489 -3.21 5.33 -15.57
C ARG A 489 -2.35 4.41 -14.69
N PRO A 490 -1.61 3.45 -15.26
CA PRO A 490 -0.64 2.67 -14.53
C PRO A 490 0.42 3.64 -14.07
N LYS A 491 1.00 3.36 -12.92
CA LYS A 491 2.14 4.15 -12.47
C LYS A 491 3.30 3.82 -13.40
N ASP A 492 3.58 4.71 -14.36
CA ASP A 492 4.80 4.65 -15.16
C ASP A 492 6.00 4.61 -14.23
N TRP A 493 7.05 3.91 -14.66
CA TRP A 493 8.33 4.02 -13.97
C TRP A 493 8.75 5.49 -13.99
N ASN A 494 8.81 6.11 -12.81
CA ASN A 494 9.41 7.43 -12.68
C ASN A 494 10.95 7.29 -12.76
N LEU A 495 11.43 6.93 -13.95
CA LEU A 495 12.84 6.70 -14.23
C LEU A 495 13.72 7.91 -13.84
N PRO A 496 13.29 9.16 -14.09
CA PRO A 496 14.00 10.34 -13.60
C PRO A 496 14.13 10.37 -12.08
N ALA A 497 13.06 10.09 -11.33
CA ALA A 497 13.11 10.07 -9.87
C ALA A 497 13.96 8.91 -9.34
N ILE A 498 13.83 7.71 -9.92
CA ILE A 498 14.62 6.55 -9.51
C ILE A 498 16.11 6.82 -9.75
N LYS A 499 16.49 7.34 -10.93
CA LYS A 499 17.89 7.77 -11.19
C LYS A 499 18.39 8.77 -10.16
N SER A 500 17.56 9.76 -9.83
CA SER A 500 17.90 10.77 -8.81
C SER A 500 18.10 10.15 -7.43
N VAL A 501 17.37 9.08 -7.07
CA VAL A 501 17.54 8.38 -5.78
C VAL A 501 18.88 7.65 -5.74
N PHE A 502 19.24 6.94 -6.82
CA PHE A 502 20.54 6.27 -6.90
C PHE A 502 21.68 7.29 -6.83
N GLU A 503 21.60 8.41 -7.56
CA GLU A 503 22.60 9.48 -7.49
C GLU A 503 22.69 10.13 -6.10
N LEU A 504 21.56 10.35 -5.42
CA LEU A 504 21.54 10.91 -4.06
C LEU A 504 22.27 10.00 -3.06
N LEU A 505 22.22 8.69 -3.27
CA LEU A 505 22.85 7.67 -2.45
C LEU A 505 24.27 7.30 -2.90
N ASP A 506 24.84 8.07 -3.84
CA ASP A 506 26.17 7.85 -4.42
C ASP A 506 26.32 6.48 -5.12
N LEU A 507 25.22 6.02 -5.75
CA LEU A 507 25.15 4.80 -6.54
C LEU A 507 25.05 5.12 -8.05
N ALA A 508 25.48 4.19 -8.90
CA ALA A 508 25.49 4.39 -10.35
C ALA A 508 24.05 4.54 -10.91
N PRO A 509 23.72 5.63 -11.64
CA PRO A 509 22.36 5.86 -12.17
C PRO A 509 21.91 4.81 -13.20
N GLY A 510 22.85 4.07 -13.80
CA GLY A 510 22.55 2.92 -14.68
C GLY A 510 21.82 1.79 -13.96
N MET A 511 21.94 1.69 -12.63
CA MET A 511 21.23 0.72 -11.81
C MET A 511 19.70 0.90 -11.87
N ALA A 512 19.20 2.12 -12.10
CA ALA A 512 17.78 2.38 -12.31
C ALA A 512 17.21 1.61 -13.52
N GLN A 513 18.03 1.43 -14.56
CA GLN A 513 17.65 0.68 -15.76
C GLN A 513 17.53 -0.81 -15.47
N LEU A 514 18.42 -1.36 -14.64
CA LEU A 514 18.38 -2.76 -14.20
C LEU A 514 17.14 -3.06 -13.34
N VAL A 515 16.69 -2.09 -12.53
CA VAL A 515 15.42 -2.20 -11.80
C VAL A 515 14.24 -2.36 -12.76
N THR A 516 14.20 -1.58 -13.85
CA THR A 516 13.11 -1.70 -14.84
C THR A 516 13.12 -3.03 -15.59
N GLN A 517 14.25 -3.74 -15.59
CA GLN A 517 14.42 -5.09 -16.13
C GLN A 517 14.11 -6.19 -15.11
N GLY A 518 13.67 -5.83 -13.90
CA GLY A 518 13.25 -6.78 -12.86
C GLY A 518 14.37 -7.26 -11.93
N ASN A 519 15.57 -6.69 -11.98
CA ASN A 519 16.66 -7.08 -11.09
C ASN A 519 16.44 -6.53 -9.66
N GLU A 520 16.48 -7.41 -8.66
CA GLU A 520 16.28 -7.07 -7.25
C GLU A 520 17.55 -6.54 -6.56
N GLU A 521 18.75 -6.88 -7.06
CA GLU A 521 20.03 -6.49 -6.46
C GLU A 521 20.19 -4.96 -6.33
N PRO A 522 19.89 -4.13 -7.36
CA PRO A 522 19.93 -2.68 -7.24
C PRO A 522 19.04 -2.12 -6.12
N VAL A 523 17.89 -2.77 -5.86
CA VAL A 523 16.95 -2.34 -4.81
C VAL A 523 17.53 -2.63 -3.43
N GLN A 524 18.19 -3.79 -3.24
CA GLN A 524 18.90 -4.12 -2.00
C GLN A 524 20.07 -3.17 -1.74
N GLN A 525 20.85 -2.83 -2.77
CA GLN A 525 21.95 -1.86 -2.67
C GLN A 525 21.43 -0.46 -2.28
N MET A 526 20.35 0.00 -2.92
CA MET A 526 19.69 1.27 -2.58
C MET A 526 19.26 1.30 -1.11
N LEU A 527 18.59 0.26 -0.62
CA LEU A 527 18.12 0.19 0.77
C LEU A 527 19.28 0.15 1.78
N THR A 528 20.35 -0.57 1.43
CA THR A 528 21.56 -0.64 2.26
C THR A 528 22.24 0.73 2.36
N ALA A 529 22.41 1.43 1.24
CA ALA A 529 22.97 2.77 1.21
C ALA A 529 22.10 3.77 1.97
N ALA A 530 20.78 3.76 1.75
CA ALA A 530 19.83 4.61 2.47
C ALA A 530 19.91 4.40 3.99
N THR A 531 19.95 3.15 4.44
CA THR A 531 20.10 2.81 5.87
C THR A 531 21.43 3.31 6.44
N GLY A 532 22.52 3.22 5.67
CA GLY A 532 23.82 3.77 6.04
C GLY A 532 23.78 5.29 6.25
N VAL A 533 23.13 6.02 5.34
CA VAL A 533 22.99 7.48 5.45
C VAL A 533 22.07 7.87 6.62
N VAL A 534 20.98 7.14 6.86
CA VAL A 534 20.08 7.38 8.02
C VAL A 534 20.85 7.26 9.35
N LYS A 535 21.72 6.26 9.51
CA LYS A 535 22.55 6.11 10.71
C LYS A 535 23.45 7.33 10.93
N ARG A 536 24.08 7.83 9.86
CA ARG A 536 24.91 9.05 9.90
C ARG A 536 24.09 10.30 10.24
N LEU A 537 22.90 10.45 9.66
CA LEU A 537 21.98 11.55 9.97
C LEU A 537 21.61 11.59 11.46
N VAL A 538 21.32 10.44 12.07
CA VAL A 538 21.00 10.36 13.51
C VAL A 538 22.17 10.83 14.37
N VAL A 539 23.40 10.41 14.05
CA VAL A 539 24.61 10.86 14.78
C VAL A 539 24.84 12.35 14.60
N ALA A 540 24.64 12.90 13.39
CA ALA A 540 24.76 14.32 13.11
C ALA A 540 23.69 15.16 13.85
N GLU A 541 22.44 14.69 13.92
CA GLU A 541 21.38 15.34 14.70
C GLU A 541 21.72 15.39 16.20
N GLN A 542 22.25 14.29 16.76
CA GLN A 542 22.71 14.25 18.15
C GLN A 542 23.88 15.20 18.39
N THR A 543 24.82 15.27 17.45
CA THR A 543 25.98 16.16 17.50
C THR A 543 25.56 17.63 17.50
N LEU A 544 24.59 18.01 16.64
CA LEU A 544 24.02 19.35 16.63
C LEU A 544 23.28 19.67 17.94
N GLN A 545 22.59 18.69 18.53
CA GLN A 545 21.89 18.87 19.81
C GLN A 545 22.86 19.02 20.99
N ALA A 546 23.98 18.31 20.98
CA ALA A 546 25.04 18.46 21.99
C ALA A 546 25.73 19.83 21.91
N GLY A 547 25.68 20.48 20.75
CA GLY A 547 26.28 21.78 20.49
C GLY A 547 27.72 21.66 20.02
N LEU A 548 28.03 22.30 18.90
CA LEU A 548 29.38 22.36 18.34
C LEU A 548 30.07 23.63 18.84
N ALA A 549 30.84 23.50 19.92
CA ALA A 549 31.58 24.60 20.53
C ALA A 549 33.10 24.39 20.45
N PHE A 550 33.83 25.47 20.22
CA PHE A 550 35.29 25.50 20.27
C PHE A 550 35.74 26.65 21.18
N TRP A 551 36.57 26.34 22.19
CA TRP A 551 36.96 27.29 23.25
C TRP A 551 35.79 28.10 23.84
N GLY A 552 34.68 27.41 24.14
CA GLY A 552 33.50 28.01 24.76
C GLY A 552 32.66 28.90 23.82
N ARG A 553 33.02 29.04 22.55
CA ARG A 553 32.21 29.73 21.54
C ARG A 553 31.48 28.72 20.65
N SER A 554 30.18 28.93 20.47
CA SER A 554 29.39 28.15 19.51
C SER A 554 29.86 28.46 18.08
N LEU A 555 30.10 27.42 17.29
CA LEU A 555 30.50 27.54 15.88
C LEU A 555 29.32 27.77 14.93
N LEU A 556 28.11 27.53 15.43
CA LEU A 556 26.87 27.72 14.69
C LEU A 556 25.92 28.58 15.53
N SER A 557 25.20 29.49 14.89
CA SER A 557 24.12 30.23 15.53
C SER A 557 22.91 29.31 15.82
N ALA A 558 22.01 29.73 16.71
CA ALA A 558 20.79 28.98 16.99
C ALA A 558 19.94 28.76 15.72
N ASP A 559 19.88 29.77 14.85
CA ASP A 559 19.17 29.71 13.57
C ASP A 559 19.83 28.72 12.59
N GLU A 560 21.16 28.69 12.53
CA GLU A 560 21.90 27.72 11.69
C GLU A 560 21.72 26.29 12.20
N VAL A 561 21.76 26.07 13.52
CA VAL A 561 21.52 24.77 14.13
C VAL A 561 20.10 24.30 13.80
N GLN A 562 19.09 25.16 13.99
CA GLN A 562 17.70 24.81 13.70
C GLN A 562 17.49 24.55 12.22
N SER A 563 18.02 25.40 11.34
CA SER A 563 17.92 25.23 9.88
C SER A 563 18.55 23.91 9.40
N ARG A 564 19.75 23.58 9.90
CA ARG A 564 20.41 22.30 9.60
C ARG A 564 19.61 21.13 10.15
N ARG A 565 19.12 21.21 11.38
CA ARG A 565 18.33 20.14 12.02
C ARG A 565 17.04 19.86 11.25
N THR A 566 16.32 20.89 10.81
CA THR A 566 15.14 20.73 9.95
C THR A 566 15.50 20.00 8.65
N ARG A 567 16.58 20.42 7.96
CA ARG A 567 17.02 19.77 6.72
C ARG A 567 17.45 18.31 6.90
N LEU A 568 18.20 18.02 7.97
CA LEU A 568 18.60 16.65 8.30
C LEU A 568 17.39 15.77 8.62
N GLY A 569 16.41 16.31 9.37
CA GLY A 569 15.17 15.64 9.70
C GLY A 569 14.29 15.35 8.46
N GLU A 570 14.14 16.31 7.56
CA GLU A 570 13.45 16.14 6.27
C GLU A 570 14.10 15.04 5.42
N THR A 571 15.43 15.06 5.31
CA THR A 571 16.19 14.06 4.54
C THR A 571 16.09 12.68 5.17
N LYS A 572 16.15 12.60 6.51
CA LYS A 572 15.98 11.36 7.26
C LYS A 572 14.59 10.76 7.02
N ALA A 573 13.53 11.55 7.16
CA ALA A 573 12.16 11.10 6.93
C ALA A 573 11.96 10.62 5.49
N PHE A 574 12.56 11.32 4.52
CA PHE A 574 12.56 10.88 3.12
C PHE A 574 13.25 9.50 2.96
N LEU A 575 14.48 9.34 3.46
CA LEU A 575 15.24 8.09 3.34
C LEU A 575 14.59 6.92 4.08
N GLU A 576 14.01 7.16 5.27
CA GLU A 576 13.23 6.16 6.00
C GLU A 576 12.00 5.72 5.20
N SER A 577 11.35 6.64 4.48
CA SER A 577 10.22 6.28 3.64
C SER A 577 10.59 5.41 2.44
N LEU A 578 11.86 5.40 2.02
CA LEU A 578 12.33 4.51 0.96
C LEU A 578 12.35 3.04 1.38
N GLN A 579 12.36 2.75 2.69
CA GLN A 579 12.37 1.37 3.22
C GLN A 579 11.14 0.54 2.82
N ALA A 580 10.04 1.19 2.45
CA ALA A 580 8.84 0.51 1.95
C ALA A 580 9.04 -0.16 0.58
N TYR A 581 10.04 0.26 -0.20
CA TYR A 581 10.26 -0.17 -1.59
C TYR A 581 11.25 -1.35 -1.68
N THR A 582 10.83 -2.52 -1.20
CA THR A 582 11.70 -3.72 -1.06
C THR A 582 11.87 -4.57 -2.31
N SER A 583 11.25 -4.22 -3.43
CA SER A 583 11.36 -4.96 -4.70
C SER A 583 11.17 -4.03 -5.90
N PRO A 584 11.58 -4.43 -7.12
CA PRO A 584 11.37 -3.62 -8.33
C PRO A 584 9.89 -3.23 -8.52
N GLY A 585 8.97 -4.17 -8.33
CA GLY A 585 7.53 -3.91 -8.41
C GLY A 585 7.03 -2.89 -7.38
N LYS A 586 7.59 -2.89 -6.16
CA LYS A 586 7.29 -1.85 -5.17
C LYS A 586 7.91 -0.52 -5.55
N LEU A 587 9.16 -0.48 -6.05
CA LEU A 587 9.84 0.75 -6.44
C LEU A 587 9.20 1.43 -7.66
N LYS A 588 8.50 0.68 -8.52
CA LYS A 588 7.63 1.24 -9.58
C LYS A 588 6.56 2.19 -9.03
N ASN A 589 6.19 2.04 -7.75
CA ASN A 589 5.22 2.88 -7.05
C ASN A 589 5.87 4.03 -6.27
N LEU A 590 7.11 4.44 -6.61
CA LEU A 590 7.78 5.58 -5.98
C LEU A 590 6.89 6.82 -6.08
N ARG A 591 6.54 7.40 -4.92
CA ARG A 591 5.59 8.52 -4.81
C ARG A 591 6.23 9.89 -5.03
N PHE A 592 7.55 9.93 -5.13
CA PHE A 592 8.35 11.14 -5.24
C PHE A 592 8.73 11.41 -6.70
N ASP A 593 8.79 12.67 -7.08
CA ASP A 593 9.34 13.08 -8.37
C ASP A 593 10.86 13.34 -8.31
N ALA A 594 11.48 13.63 -9.46
CA ALA A 594 12.92 13.88 -9.52
C ALA A 594 13.33 15.16 -8.76
N GLN A 595 12.45 16.14 -8.68
CA GLN A 595 12.69 17.41 -7.99
C GLN A 595 12.61 17.21 -6.48
N ASP A 596 11.65 16.43 -5.98
CA ASP A 596 11.52 16.02 -4.59
C ASP A 596 12.81 15.35 -4.12
N VAL A 597 13.34 14.41 -4.91
CA VAL A 597 14.59 13.70 -4.58
C VAL A 597 15.79 14.63 -4.65
N THR A 598 15.88 15.47 -5.69
CA THR A 598 16.99 16.41 -5.86
C THR A 598 17.03 17.45 -4.73
N SER A 599 15.87 17.84 -4.19
CA SER A 599 15.79 18.78 -3.06
C SER A 599 16.50 18.26 -1.80
N GLN A 600 16.54 16.93 -1.62
CA GLN A 600 17.21 16.26 -0.50
C GLN A 600 18.74 16.34 -0.56
N ARG A 601 19.32 16.67 -1.72
CA ARG A 601 20.77 16.87 -1.87
C ARG A 601 21.30 17.92 -0.89
N LYS A 602 20.52 18.95 -0.60
CA LYS A 602 20.88 20.00 0.38
C LYS A 602 21.04 19.43 1.79
N GLY A 603 20.26 18.42 2.16
CA GLY A 603 20.38 17.77 3.47
C GLY A 603 21.56 16.80 3.54
N VAL A 604 21.86 16.09 2.45
CA VAL A 604 23.09 15.27 2.37
C VAL A 604 24.35 16.14 2.41
N GLN A 605 24.34 17.31 1.75
CA GLN A 605 25.42 18.29 1.88
C GLN A 605 25.52 18.84 3.31
N ALA A 606 24.40 19.16 3.95
CA ALA A 606 24.40 19.61 5.34
C ALA A 606 24.95 18.53 6.30
N LEU A 607 24.68 17.24 6.04
CA LEU A 607 25.26 16.12 6.77
C LEU A 607 26.79 16.13 6.65
N ALA A 608 27.32 16.18 5.42
CA ALA A 608 28.75 16.21 5.17
C ALA A 608 29.43 17.41 5.84
N GLU A 609 28.78 18.58 5.84
CA GLU A 609 29.29 19.76 6.54
C GLU A 609 29.35 19.55 8.07
N VAL A 610 28.32 18.95 8.67
CA VAL A 610 28.31 18.66 10.13
C VAL A 610 29.39 17.65 10.50
N GLU A 611 29.53 16.58 9.71
CA GLU A 611 30.59 15.57 9.93
C GLU A 611 31.98 16.19 9.79
N SER A 612 32.20 17.05 8.77
CA SER A 612 33.49 17.74 8.59
C SER A 612 33.83 18.66 9.76
N LEU A 613 32.83 19.31 10.36
CA LEU A 613 33.01 20.14 11.55
C LEU A 613 33.31 19.31 12.79
N GLN A 614 32.62 18.19 12.94
CA GLN A 614 32.87 17.25 14.04
C GLN A 614 34.30 16.70 13.98
N GLU A 615 34.77 16.29 12.80
CA GLU A 615 36.15 15.84 12.60
C GLU A 615 37.16 16.94 12.91
N LEU A 616 36.93 18.16 12.39
CA LEU A 616 37.80 19.31 12.65
C LEU A 616 37.91 19.62 14.15
N LEU A 617 36.80 19.55 14.89
CA LEU A 617 36.79 19.71 16.34
C LEU A 617 37.52 18.56 17.06
N ALA A 618 37.35 17.33 16.58
CA ALA A 618 38.01 16.17 17.16
C ALA A 618 39.54 16.25 17.04
N ASP A 619 40.08 16.79 15.94
CA ASP A 619 41.54 16.94 15.81
C ASP A 619 42.09 18.11 16.62
N LEU A 620 41.42 19.26 16.60
CA LEU A 620 41.93 20.48 17.22
C LEU A 620 41.63 20.54 18.72
N GLY A 621 40.55 19.88 19.17
CA GLY A 621 40.02 19.92 20.53
C GLY A 621 41.03 19.53 21.62
N PRO A 622 41.75 18.40 21.51
CA PRO A 622 42.73 17.98 22.51
C PRO A 622 43.84 19.02 22.73
N THR A 623 44.43 19.54 21.65
CA THR A 623 45.48 20.56 21.73
C THR A 623 44.94 21.89 22.22
N ALA A 624 43.74 22.28 21.80
CA ALA A 624 43.06 23.49 22.27
C ALA A 624 42.80 23.46 23.79
N SER A 625 42.33 22.32 24.33
CA SER A 625 42.10 22.11 25.76
C SER A 625 43.40 22.17 26.57
N TYR A 626 44.46 21.53 26.06
CA TYR A 626 45.80 21.62 26.64
C TYR A 626 46.25 23.09 26.75
N LEU A 627 46.10 23.85 25.66
CA LEU A 627 46.54 25.25 25.59
C LEU A 627 45.73 26.18 26.51
N SER A 628 44.42 25.95 26.67
CA SER A 628 43.62 26.71 27.64
C SER A 628 44.08 26.50 29.07
N THR A 629 44.46 25.27 29.41
CA THR A 629 44.98 24.95 30.74
C THR A 629 46.38 25.55 30.91
N ALA A 630 47.22 25.51 29.88
CA ALA A 630 48.53 26.16 29.85
C ALA A 630 48.46 27.70 30.01
N GLU A 631 47.48 28.36 29.36
CA GLU A 631 47.20 29.81 29.50
C GLU A 631 46.95 30.21 30.96
N ALA A 632 46.26 29.38 31.73
CA ALA A 632 45.94 29.64 33.13
C ALA A 632 47.11 29.40 34.11
N ILE A 633 48.15 28.68 33.68
CA ILE A 633 49.29 28.28 34.52
C ILE A 633 50.37 29.37 34.56
N LEU A 634 50.53 30.13 33.48
CA LEU A 634 51.49 31.24 33.40
C LEU A 634 50.90 32.57 33.90
N PRO A 635 51.73 33.52 34.35
CA PRO A 635 51.30 34.87 34.68
C PRO A 635 50.61 35.54 33.49
N SER A 636 49.58 36.34 33.76
CA SER A 636 48.75 36.97 32.72
C SER A 636 49.49 37.98 31.83
N ASP A 637 50.61 38.51 32.33
CA ASP A 637 51.53 39.45 31.68
C ASP A 637 52.66 38.78 30.90
N HIS A 638 52.77 37.45 30.94
CA HIS A 638 53.82 36.72 30.23
C HIS A 638 53.62 36.79 28.70
N GLU A 639 54.71 36.99 27.95
CA GLU A 639 54.68 37.17 26.48
C GLU A 639 54.00 36.00 25.76
N TRP A 640 54.27 34.76 26.18
CA TRP A 640 53.60 33.56 25.64
C TRP A 640 52.08 33.60 25.80
N VAL A 641 51.55 34.13 26.92
CA VAL A 641 50.09 34.24 27.14
C VAL A 641 49.47 35.22 26.16
N ALA A 642 50.14 36.35 25.88
CA ALA A 642 49.68 37.30 24.86
C ALA A 642 49.68 36.67 23.44
N ALA A 643 50.76 35.96 23.08
CA ALA A 643 50.85 35.26 21.80
C ALA A 643 49.80 34.14 21.66
N MET A 644 49.54 33.39 22.74
CA MET A 644 48.52 32.35 22.77
C MET A 644 47.11 32.93 22.63
N LYS A 645 46.80 34.04 23.32
CA LYS A 645 45.51 34.74 23.14
C LYS A 645 45.31 35.22 21.71
N SER A 646 46.34 35.79 21.09
CA SER A 646 46.30 36.18 19.68
C SER A 646 46.04 34.99 18.75
N THR A 647 46.75 33.87 18.96
CA THR A 647 46.57 32.63 18.19
C THR A 647 45.17 32.06 18.38
N ARG A 648 44.67 32.05 19.63
CA ARG A 648 43.30 31.63 19.96
C ARG A 648 42.28 32.46 19.20
N ASP A 649 42.37 33.78 19.31
CA ASP A 649 41.39 34.68 18.70
C ASP A 649 41.42 34.61 17.16
N GLU A 650 42.60 34.43 16.56
CA GLU A 650 42.75 34.19 15.12
C GLU A 650 42.09 32.87 14.66
N VAL A 651 42.41 31.75 15.32
CA VAL A 651 41.86 30.43 14.99
C VAL A 651 40.35 30.41 15.22
N VAL A 652 39.88 30.98 16.33
CA VAL A 652 38.44 31.15 16.64
C VAL A 652 37.73 31.98 15.57
N SER A 653 38.31 33.11 15.16
CA SER A 653 37.72 33.94 14.11
C SER A 653 37.61 33.19 12.78
N LYS A 654 38.63 32.40 12.41
CA LYS A 654 38.64 31.63 11.16
C LYS A 654 37.72 30.41 11.21
N ILE A 655 37.63 29.69 12.33
CA ILE A 655 36.77 28.51 12.48
C ILE A 655 35.28 28.86 12.61
N SER A 656 34.96 30.04 13.16
CA SER A 656 33.61 30.56 13.23
C SER A 656 33.10 31.12 11.89
N ASP A 657 33.98 31.42 10.94
CA ASP A 657 33.62 31.89 9.61
C ASP A 657 33.48 30.69 8.65
N PRO A 658 32.26 30.42 8.10
CA PRO A 658 32.03 29.29 7.21
C PRO A 658 32.93 29.25 5.98
N ALA A 659 33.29 30.40 5.41
CA ALA A 659 34.12 30.47 4.22
C ALA A 659 35.59 30.17 4.54
N LYS A 660 36.08 30.67 5.67
CA LYS A 660 37.48 30.47 6.08
C LYS A 660 37.74 29.05 6.60
N ARG A 661 36.80 28.48 7.35
CA ARG A 661 36.92 27.10 7.86
C ARG A 661 36.86 26.04 6.76
N ALA A 662 36.17 26.33 5.65
CA ALA A 662 36.08 25.46 4.47
C ALA A 662 37.27 25.62 3.51
N ALA A 663 38.18 26.57 3.74
CA ALA A 663 39.32 26.81 2.87
C ALA A 663 40.29 25.60 2.87
N SER A 664 40.77 25.24 1.68
CA SER A 664 41.74 24.15 1.51
C SER A 664 43.00 24.41 2.35
N GLY A 665 43.32 23.49 3.26
CA GLY A 665 44.50 23.58 4.13
C GLY A 665 44.26 24.22 5.50
N PHE A 666 43.08 24.78 5.78
CA PHE A 666 42.77 25.38 7.08
C PHE A 666 43.00 24.41 8.26
N ARG A 667 42.50 23.17 8.14
CA ARG A 667 42.68 22.10 9.14
C ARG A 667 44.16 21.87 9.49
N GLN A 668 45.00 21.75 8.48
CA GLN A 668 46.44 21.51 8.66
C GLN A 668 47.17 22.74 9.20
N GLN A 669 46.82 23.94 8.72
CA GLN A 669 47.44 25.19 9.16
C GLN A 669 47.12 25.48 10.64
N SER A 670 45.85 25.40 11.02
CA SER A 670 45.40 25.59 12.41
C SER A 670 46.01 24.53 13.32
N GLY A 671 46.05 23.26 12.90
CA GLY A 671 46.71 22.19 13.65
C GLY A 671 48.19 22.49 13.92
N ARG A 672 48.93 23.00 12.92
CA ARG A 672 50.32 23.43 13.09
C ARG A 672 50.46 24.62 14.04
N GLN A 673 49.64 25.67 13.90
CA GLN A 673 49.65 26.82 14.79
C GLN A 673 49.45 26.43 16.27
N LEU A 674 48.49 25.52 16.55
CA LEU A 674 48.27 25.02 17.91
C LEU A 674 49.43 24.15 18.41
N ALA A 675 50.00 23.29 17.55
CA ALA A 675 51.14 22.46 17.90
C ALA A 675 52.40 23.30 18.21
N ASP A 676 52.65 24.36 17.43
CA ASP A 676 53.76 25.28 17.65
C ASP A 676 53.58 26.05 18.96
N ALA A 677 52.37 26.53 19.25
CA ALA A 677 52.06 27.18 20.53
C ALA A 677 52.28 26.23 21.73
N LYS A 678 51.88 24.95 21.60
CA LYS A 678 52.09 23.92 22.62
C LYS A 678 53.58 23.66 22.84
N LYS A 679 54.36 23.53 21.77
CA LYS A 679 55.81 23.34 21.85
C LYS A 679 56.51 24.53 22.52
N SER A 680 56.12 25.75 22.16
CA SER A 680 56.64 26.96 22.79
C SER A 680 56.32 27.01 24.29
N PHE A 681 55.11 26.62 24.69
CA PHE A 681 54.74 26.53 26.12
C PHE A 681 55.64 25.56 26.88
N MET A 682 55.84 24.36 26.34
CA MET A 682 56.66 23.33 27.01
C MET A 682 58.07 23.86 27.31
N GLN A 683 58.68 24.57 26.36
CA GLN A 683 60.00 25.19 26.55
C GLN A 683 59.99 26.25 27.66
N VAL A 684 59.00 27.16 27.64
CA VAL A 684 58.83 28.21 28.66
C VAL A 684 58.63 27.59 30.04
N TYR A 685 57.72 26.63 30.16
CA TYR A 685 57.38 26.00 31.44
C TYR A 685 58.56 25.22 32.01
N LEU A 686 59.27 24.44 31.19
CA LEU A 686 60.47 23.70 31.62
C LEU A 686 61.56 24.67 32.13
N ALA A 687 61.80 25.78 31.43
CA ALA A 687 62.76 26.80 31.87
C ALA A 687 62.38 27.42 33.22
N LEU A 688 61.10 27.80 33.39
CA LEU A 688 60.60 28.33 34.67
C LEU A 688 60.65 27.29 35.79
N HIS A 689 60.37 26.02 35.48
CA HIS A 689 60.43 24.92 36.43
C HIS A 689 61.85 24.68 36.93
N VAL A 690 62.82 24.60 36.02
CA VAL A 690 64.26 24.46 36.38
C VAL A 690 64.72 25.64 37.22
N LYS A 691 64.22 26.85 36.97
CA LYS A 691 64.53 28.03 37.79
C LYS A 691 63.91 27.95 39.20
N ALA A 692 62.68 27.46 39.33
CA ALA A 692 61.90 27.49 40.56
C ALA A 692 62.06 26.28 41.48
N ARG A 693 62.68 25.20 41.00
CA ARG A 693 62.84 23.94 41.73
C ARG A 693 64.32 23.59 41.91
N LEU A 694 64.63 22.97 43.04
CA LEU A 694 65.97 22.43 43.28
C LEU A 694 66.15 21.14 42.47
N GLY A 695 67.28 21.05 41.76
CA GLY A 695 67.72 19.83 41.10
C GLY A 695 68.29 18.83 42.10
N VAL A 696 68.77 17.69 41.59
CA VAL A 696 69.33 16.60 42.42
C VAL A 696 70.51 17.08 43.28
N ASN A 697 71.36 17.96 42.75
CA ASN A 697 72.54 18.44 43.47
C ASN A 697 72.17 19.46 44.54
N GLU A 698 71.25 20.38 44.22
CA GLU A 698 70.77 21.39 45.14
C GLU A 698 69.92 20.79 46.26
N ASP A 699 69.13 19.74 45.97
CA ASP A 699 68.38 19.01 47.00
C ASP A 699 69.31 18.36 48.03
N LYS A 700 70.40 17.72 47.56
CA LYS A 700 71.46 17.22 48.44
C LYS A 700 72.11 18.33 49.26
N ARG A 701 72.34 19.51 48.68
CA ARG A 701 72.89 20.67 49.40
C ARG A 701 71.90 21.20 50.45
N LYS A 702 70.61 21.27 50.14
CA LYS A 702 69.55 21.62 51.10
C LYS A 702 69.49 20.62 52.25
N ALA A 703 69.53 19.31 51.97
CA ALA A 703 69.55 18.28 52.98
C ALA A 703 70.74 18.42 53.94
N LYS A 704 71.93 18.70 53.40
CA LYS A 704 73.12 19.02 54.21
C LYS A 704 72.89 20.26 55.08
N LEU A 705 72.37 21.34 54.50
CA LEU A 705 72.14 22.60 55.21
C LEU A 705 71.10 22.45 56.33
N MET A 706 70.08 21.60 56.18
CA MET A 706 69.08 21.32 57.24
C MET A 706 69.66 20.62 58.46
N SER A 707 70.73 19.85 58.29
CA SER A 707 71.43 19.14 59.37
C SER A 707 72.78 19.76 59.74
N ASP A 708 73.06 20.97 59.23
CA ASP A 708 74.34 21.66 59.37
C ASP A 708 74.66 21.95 60.84
N ASP A 709 75.94 21.85 61.22
CA ASP A 709 76.37 22.07 62.58
C ASP A 709 76.14 23.52 63.04
N ARG A 710 76.18 24.50 62.12
CA ARG A 710 75.83 25.91 62.39
C ARG A 710 74.38 26.07 62.87
N LEU A 711 73.44 25.30 62.32
CA LEU A 711 72.05 25.30 62.80
C LEU A 711 71.94 24.70 64.20
N LYS A 712 72.68 23.62 64.50
CA LYS A 712 72.71 23.02 65.84
C LYS A 712 73.27 24.00 66.88
N ILE A 713 74.29 24.77 66.50
CA ILE A 713 74.86 25.85 67.30
C ILE A 713 73.78 26.90 67.63
N LEU A 714 73.10 27.43 66.61
CA LEU A 714 72.03 28.43 66.80
C LEU A 714 70.86 27.87 67.63
N GLN A 715 70.48 26.61 67.46
CA GLN A 715 69.45 25.96 68.28
C GLN A 715 69.86 25.90 69.76
N LYS A 716 71.11 25.53 70.07
CA LYS A 716 71.62 25.52 71.46
C LYS A 716 71.61 26.93 72.05
N LEU A 717 72.12 27.92 71.30
CA LEU A 717 72.15 29.32 71.73
C LEU A 717 70.75 29.91 71.91
N SER A 718 69.78 29.49 71.09
CA SER A 718 68.41 29.99 71.18
C SER A 718 67.77 29.71 72.55
N THR A 719 68.28 28.74 73.32
CA THR A 719 67.76 28.46 74.67
C THR A 719 68.07 29.57 75.69
N ILE A 720 68.94 30.53 75.35
CA ILE A 720 69.23 31.73 76.14
C ILE A 720 68.13 32.78 75.88
N ASP A 721 67.63 33.45 76.92
CA ASP A 721 66.40 34.27 76.83
C ASP A 721 66.55 35.57 76.04
N LEU A 722 67.77 36.10 75.88
CA LEU A 722 68.06 37.33 75.13
C LEU A 722 68.40 37.09 73.65
N MET A 723 68.31 35.85 73.15
CA MET A 723 68.68 35.54 71.77
C MET A 723 67.54 35.77 70.77
N PRO A 724 67.82 36.23 69.52
CA PRO A 724 66.79 36.52 68.50
C PRO A 724 66.12 35.27 67.88
N ARG A 725 65.42 34.44 68.67
CA ARG A 725 64.85 33.14 68.24
C ARG A 725 64.05 33.20 66.93
N GLN A 726 63.34 34.29 66.68
CA GLN A 726 62.54 34.50 65.47
C GLN A 726 63.37 34.41 64.18
N GLN A 727 64.61 34.93 64.17
CA GLN A 727 65.48 34.87 62.99
C GLN A 727 65.81 33.43 62.58
N LEU A 728 66.03 32.54 63.56
CA LEU A 728 66.30 31.12 63.32
C LEU A 728 65.05 30.41 62.77
N THR A 729 63.87 30.70 63.32
CA THR A 729 62.60 30.13 62.84
C THR A 729 62.29 30.59 61.41
N GLU A 730 62.50 31.87 61.10
CA GLU A 730 62.33 32.41 59.75
C GLU A 730 63.30 31.77 58.74
N PHE A 731 64.57 31.58 59.13
CA PHE A 731 65.55 30.87 58.32
C PHE A 731 65.12 29.42 58.04
N GLN A 732 64.73 28.66 59.07
CA GLN A 732 64.30 27.27 58.93
C GLN A 732 63.05 27.15 58.04
N ASN A 733 62.06 28.03 58.23
CA ASN A 733 60.86 28.08 57.40
C ASN A 733 61.19 28.39 55.93
N ARG A 734 62.11 29.33 55.68
CA ARG A 734 62.56 29.67 54.33
C ARG A 734 63.31 28.52 53.66
N LEU A 735 64.14 27.78 54.40
CA LEU A 735 64.89 26.64 53.88
C LEU A 735 63.93 25.48 53.57
N ALA A 736 62.99 25.20 54.46
CA ALA A 736 61.94 24.22 54.28
C ALA A 736 61.06 24.53 53.06
N GLY A 737 60.76 25.82 52.83
CA GLY A 737 59.94 26.29 51.70
C GLY A 737 60.54 26.08 50.30
N LEU A 738 61.85 25.86 50.17
CA LEU A 738 62.48 25.53 48.89
C LEU A 738 62.10 24.13 48.40
N LYS A 739 61.34 24.02 47.30
CA LYS A 739 60.86 22.73 46.78
C LYS A 739 61.84 22.11 45.78
N SER A 740 61.97 20.79 45.83
CA SER A 740 62.81 20.01 44.90
C SER A 740 61.94 19.26 43.89
N CYS A 741 62.33 19.25 42.62
CA CYS A 741 61.67 18.45 41.59
C CYS A 741 62.58 18.29 40.36
N PHE A 742 62.92 17.06 40.01
CA PHE A 742 63.83 16.71 38.91
C PHE A 742 63.33 15.52 38.08
N ALA A 743 62.08 15.08 38.31
CA ALA A 743 61.44 13.97 37.59
C ALA A 743 60.68 14.42 36.33
N LEU A 744 60.50 15.73 36.12
CA LEU A 744 59.75 16.28 35.00
C LEU A 744 60.47 16.07 33.67
N THR A 745 59.79 15.47 32.70
CA THR A 745 60.28 15.26 31.33
C THR A 745 59.47 16.02 30.29
N GLU A 746 59.98 16.13 29.06
CA GLU A 746 59.23 16.70 27.94
C GLU A 746 57.99 15.85 27.59
N GLN A 747 58.08 14.52 27.75
CA GLN A 747 56.94 13.62 27.53
C GLN A 747 55.82 13.82 28.56
N ASP A 748 56.16 14.07 29.83
CA ASP A 748 55.17 14.44 30.85
C ASP A 748 54.45 15.73 30.43
N MET A 749 55.21 16.71 29.94
CA MET A 749 54.67 17.99 29.48
C MET A 749 53.83 17.86 28.22
N ASP A 750 54.13 16.93 27.32
CA ASP A 750 53.29 16.69 26.15
C ASP A 750 51.90 16.15 26.56
N SER A 751 51.83 15.36 27.64
CA SER A 751 50.57 14.82 28.15
C SER A 751 49.74 15.82 28.97
N ALA A 752 50.39 16.64 29.81
CA ALA A 752 49.74 17.57 30.71
C ALA A 752 50.53 18.89 30.85
N PRO A 753 49.85 20.06 30.87
CA PRO A 753 50.53 21.35 30.92
C PRO A 753 51.05 21.73 32.32
N LEU A 754 50.84 20.86 33.31
CA LEU A 754 51.30 21.03 34.68
C LEU A 754 52.23 19.87 35.03
N CYS A 755 53.33 20.15 35.73
CA CYS A 755 54.21 19.11 36.26
C CYS A 755 53.41 18.14 37.16
N PRO A 756 53.29 16.85 36.79
CA PRO A 756 52.50 15.89 37.56
C PRO A 756 53.16 15.53 38.91
N HIS A 757 54.46 15.81 39.04
CA HIS A 757 55.27 15.43 40.21
C HIS A 757 55.22 16.47 41.33
N CYS A 758 55.16 17.77 41.00
CA CYS A 758 55.19 18.83 42.02
C CYS A 758 54.11 19.92 41.88
N GLY A 759 53.29 19.87 40.83
CA GLY A 759 52.17 20.79 40.63
C GLY A 759 52.57 22.25 40.48
N PHE A 760 53.78 22.54 40.00
CA PHE A 760 54.33 23.89 39.91
C PHE A 760 53.47 24.83 39.05
N LYS A 761 53.06 25.97 39.62
CA LYS A 761 52.26 27.00 38.94
C LYS A 761 52.98 28.35 38.95
N PRO A 762 53.63 28.75 37.85
CA PRO A 762 54.30 30.05 37.72
C PRO A 762 53.42 31.28 38.00
N SER A 763 52.10 31.18 37.82
CA SER A 763 51.16 32.27 38.13
C SER A 763 50.99 32.56 39.62
N VAL A 764 51.32 31.60 40.49
CA VAL A 764 51.16 31.72 41.95
C VAL A 764 52.51 31.71 42.68
N GLU A 765 53.49 31.01 42.12
CA GLU A 765 54.82 30.90 42.70
C GLU A 765 55.82 31.85 42.00
N SER A 766 56.47 32.73 42.77
CA SER A 766 57.46 33.66 42.22
C SER A 766 58.68 32.92 41.66
N THR A 767 59.08 33.30 40.44
CA THR A 767 60.26 32.78 39.74
C THR A 767 61.34 33.84 39.55
N ALA A 768 61.25 34.98 40.26
CA ALA A 768 62.16 36.10 40.09
C ALA A 768 63.63 35.69 40.33
N VAL A 769 63.88 34.92 41.39
CA VAL A 769 65.20 34.42 41.77
C VAL A 769 65.22 32.90 41.64
N ALA A 770 66.30 32.35 41.11
CA ALA A 770 66.46 30.90 41.00
C ALA A 770 66.54 30.25 42.39
N ALA A 771 65.85 29.13 42.59
CA ALA A 771 65.83 28.41 43.87
C ALA A 771 67.24 27.99 44.31
N SER A 772 68.11 27.63 43.37
CA SER A 772 69.53 27.34 43.61
C SER A 772 70.30 28.55 44.16
N ALA A 773 70.04 29.75 43.63
CA ALA A 773 70.64 30.99 44.10
C ALA A 773 70.11 31.41 45.48
N VAL A 774 68.82 31.15 45.77
CA VAL A 774 68.28 31.35 47.12
C VAL A 774 68.95 30.39 48.10
N LEU A 775 69.10 29.11 47.75
CA LEU A 775 69.79 28.13 48.59
C LEU A 775 71.24 28.52 48.88
N ALA A 776 71.98 28.99 47.88
CA ALA A 776 73.34 29.48 48.06
C ALA A 776 73.39 30.68 49.02
N LYS A 777 72.51 31.68 48.83
CA LYS A 777 72.42 32.83 49.75
C LYS A 777 72.02 32.44 51.17
N MET A 778 71.25 31.36 51.35
CA MET A 778 70.90 30.86 52.68
C MET A 778 72.10 30.18 53.36
N ASP A 779 72.95 29.51 52.58
CA ASP A 779 74.20 28.94 53.10
C ASP A 779 75.11 30.06 53.62
N ASP A 780 75.32 31.11 52.82
CA ASP A 780 76.11 32.30 53.22
C ASP A 780 75.45 33.05 54.40
N GLY A 781 74.11 33.16 54.37
CA GLY A 781 73.35 33.83 55.43
C GLY A 781 73.38 33.09 56.76
N LEU A 782 73.66 31.78 56.77
CA LEU A 782 73.80 31.00 57.99
C LEU A 782 75.11 31.35 58.73
N ASP A 783 76.20 31.62 58.01
CA ASP A 783 77.45 32.10 58.59
C ASP A 783 77.25 33.47 59.25
N MET A 784 76.64 34.40 58.53
CA MET A 784 76.30 35.72 59.07
C MET A 784 75.41 35.62 60.32
N LEU A 785 74.42 34.73 60.33
CA LEU A 785 73.53 34.56 61.47
C LEU A 785 74.27 34.07 62.73
N VAL A 786 75.25 33.17 62.56
CA VAL A 786 76.13 32.72 63.67
C VAL A 786 77.01 33.86 64.17
N GLU A 787 77.60 34.65 63.27
CA GLU A 787 78.42 35.82 63.62
C GLU A 787 77.61 36.89 64.36
N ASP A 788 76.41 37.22 63.87
CA ASP A 788 75.50 38.19 64.48
C ASP A 788 75.06 37.74 65.87
N TRP A 789 74.77 36.45 66.07
CA TRP A 789 74.41 35.90 67.37
C TRP A 789 75.61 35.89 68.34
N CYS A 790 76.81 35.61 67.85
CA CYS A 790 78.04 35.74 68.63
C CYS A 790 78.28 37.19 69.08
N SER A 791 78.12 38.16 68.16
CA SER A 791 78.21 39.60 68.45
C SER A 791 77.14 40.06 69.43
N THR A 792 75.90 39.58 69.29
CA THR A 792 74.78 39.86 70.20
C THR A 792 75.10 39.37 71.62
N LEU A 793 75.67 38.17 71.76
CA LEU A 793 76.11 37.64 73.06
C LEU A 793 77.23 38.49 73.67
N LEU A 794 78.25 38.86 72.88
CA LEU A 794 79.34 39.73 73.36
C LEU A 794 78.81 41.09 73.79
N THR A 795 77.95 41.71 73.00
CA THR A 795 77.34 43.03 73.30
C THR A 795 76.52 42.95 74.60
N ASN A 796 75.69 41.91 74.75
CA ASN A 796 74.90 41.71 75.97
C ASN A 796 75.76 41.43 77.22
N LEU A 797 76.95 40.82 77.05
CA LEU A 797 77.91 40.59 78.13
C LEU A 797 78.77 41.82 78.45
N GLU A 798 79.05 42.68 77.46
CA GLU A 798 79.78 43.95 77.63
C GLU A 798 78.91 45.05 78.26
N ASP A 799 77.57 44.88 78.26
CA ASP A 799 76.64 45.78 78.93
C ASP A 799 77.06 46.02 80.40
N PRO A 800 77.12 47.28 80.88
CA PRO A 800 77.58 47.60 82.23
C PRO A 800 76.84 46.83 83.35
N THR A 801 75.56 46.54 83.15
CA THR A 801 74.71 45.82 84.11
C THR A 801 75.09 44.35 84.16
N THR A 802 75.33 43.74 83.00
CA THR A 802 75.71 42.32 82.88
C THR A 802 77.17 42.07 83.28
N LYS A 803 78.06 43.02 83.03
CA LYS A 803 79.47 42.96 83.45
C LYS A 803 79.61 42.87 84.98
N GLY A 804 78.68 43.49 85.71
CA GLY A 804 78.55 43.34 87.16
C GLY A 804 78.21 41.91 87.59
N ASN A 805 77.39 41.19 86.82
CA ASN A 805 77.01 39.80 87.08
C ASN A 805 78.20 38.83 86.94
N LEU A 806 79.17 39.13 86.07
CA LEU A 806 80.37 38.30 85.90
C LEU A 806 81.17 38.14 87.20
N ALA A 807 81.20 39.18 88.03
CA ALA A 807 81.84 39.12 89.35
C ALA A 807 81.14 38.16 90.32
N LEU A 808 79.86 37.85 90.07
CA LEU A 808 78.98 37.04 90.93
C LEU A 808 78.90 35.57 90.50
N LEU A 809 79.52 35.21 89.38
CA LEU A 809 79.61 33.83 88.90
C LEU A 809 80.66 33.02 89.69
N LYS A 810 80.40 31.73 89.88
CA LYS A 810 81.39 30.78 90.42
C LYS A 810 82.60 30.68 89.49
N THR A 811 83.76 30.32 90.03
CA THR A 811 85.05 30.27 89.30
C THR A 811 85.04 29.41 88.04
N GLY A 812 84.30 28.29 88.01
CA GLY A 812 84.17 27.45 86.81
C GLY A 812 83.42 28.14 85.66
N PRO A 813 82.12 28.47 85.83
CA PRO A 813 81.33 29.23 84.84
C PRO A 813 81.96 30.56 84.42
N ARG A 814 82.57 31.29 85.37
CA ARG A 814 83.24 32.57 85.09
C ARG A 814 84.42 32.41 84.12
N LYS A 815 85.24 31.35 84.27
CA LYS A 815 86.34 31.07 83.34
C LYS A 815 85.86 30.81 81.92
N LEU A 816 84.70 30.15 81.76
CA LEU A 816 84.11 29.86 80.46
C LEU A 816 83.62 31.15 79.76
N VAL A 817 82.95 32.04 80.50
CA VAL A 817 82.45 33.32 79.98
C VAL A 817 83.60 34.29 79.71
N ASP A 818 84.57 34.43 80.63
CA ASP A 818 85.76 35.27 80.43
C ASP A 818 86.62 34.77 79.25
N GLY A 819 86.71 33.45 79.08
CA GLY A 819 87.38 32.83 77.93
C GLY A 819 86.73 33.18 76.60
N PHE A 820 85.39 33.15 76.55
CA PHE A 820 84.62 33.58 75.38
C PHE A 820 84.79 35.07 75.08
N MET A 821 84.71 35.94 76.10
CA MET A 821 84.93 37.39 75.96
C MET A 821 86.33 37.74 75.44
N LYS A 822 87.35 36.96 75.83
CA LYS A 822 88.73 37.13 75.32
C LYS A 822 88.91 36.60 73.90
N LYS A 823 88.39 35.40 73.61
CA LYS A 823 88.52 34.77 72.28
C LYS A 823 87.65 35.46 71.23
N LYS A 824 86.57 36.14 71.65
CA LYS A 824 85.55 36.80 70.80
C LYS A 824 84.98 35.90 69.71
N ALA A 825 84.98 34.59 69.95
CA ALA A 825 84.47 33.57 69.05
C ALA A 825 83.87 32.45 69.90
N LEU A 826 82.81 31.81 69.39
CA LEU A 826 82.15 30.70 70.06
C LEU A 826 83.14 29.54 70.30
N PRO A 827 83.00 28.78 71.41
CA PRO A 827 83.78 27.57 71.62
C PRO A 827 83.51 26.52 70.54
N ASP A 828 84.54 25.73 70.20
CA ASP A 828 84.45 24.69 69.16
C ASP A 828 83.41 23.60 69.51
N ASP A 829 83.18 23.35 70.80
CA ASP A 829 82.02 22.60 71.30
C ASP A 829 81.24 23.42 72.34
N LEU A 830 79.97 23.69 72.02
CA LEU A 830 79.01 24.32 72.93
C LEU A 830 78.49 23.29 73.93
N THR A 831 79.25 23.11 75.00
CA THR A 831 78.88 22.26 76.15
C THR A 831 77.69 22.85 76.91
N GLN A 832 76.94 21.99 77.62
CA GLN A 832 75.84 22.47 78.46
C GLN A 832 76.31 23.43 79.55
N ASP A 833 77.51 23.21 80.10
CA ASP A 833 78.11 24.09 81.11
C ASP A 833 78.34 25.50 80.57
N PHE A 834 78.76 25.64 79.31
CA PHE A 834 78.92 26.95 78.67
C PHE A 834 77.56 27.65 78.48
N ILE A 835 76.56 26.95 77.96
CA ILE A 835 75.21 27.51 77.76
C ILE A 835 74.60 27.95 79.10
N GLN A 836 74.75 27.13 80.15
CA GLN A 836 74.26 27.45 81.48
C GLN A 836 75.02 28.65 82.09
N ALA A 837 76.35 28.71 81.91
CA ALA A 837 77.15 29.86 82.33
C ALA A 837 76.72 31.17 81.64
N MET A 838 76.40 31.11 80.34
CA MET A 838 75.88 32.24 79.58
C MET A 838 74.48 32.65 80.05
N LYS A 839 73.58 31.69 80.31
CA LYS A 839 72.25 31.97 80.90
C LYS A 839 72.39 32.66 82.25
N GLU A 840 73.26 32.15 83.12
CA GLU A 840 73.48 32.73 84.46
C GLU A 840 74.09 34.13 84.38
N ALA A 841 75.10 34.35 83.53
CA ALA A 841 75.73 35.66 83.33
C ALA A 841 74.71 36.71 82.90
N LEU A 842 73.84 36.33 81.97
CA LEU A 842 72.82 37.18 81.38
C LEU A 842 71.51 37.25 82.20
N SER A 843 71.38 36.53 83.32
CA SER A 843 70.12 36.40 84.08
C SER A 843 69.81 37.54 85.08
N GLY A 844 70.57 38.63 85.09
CA GLY A 844 70.33 39.75 86.03
C GLY A 844 70.61 39.37 87.48
N LEU A 845 71.84 38.91 87.76
CA LEU A 845 72.25 38.47 89.10
C LEU A 845 72.26 39.65 90.09
N THR A 846 71.78 39.41 91.30
CA THR A 846 71.75 40.44 92.37
C THR A 846 72.80 40.13 93.42
N LYS A 847 73.79 41.03 93.57
CA LYS A 847 74.79 40.95 94.65
C LYS A 847 74.14 41.23 95.99
N VAL A 848 74.43 40.39 96.97
CA VAL A 848 74.13 40.64 98.39
C VAL A 848 75.45 40.58 99.15
N SER A 849 75.99 41.73 99.51
CA SER A 849 77.22 41.82 100.30
C SER A 849 76.91 41.66 101.79
N ILE A 850 77.67 40.80 102.47
CA ILE A 850 77.64 40.63 103.92
C ILE A 850 79.00 41.06 104.46
N LYS A 851 79.03 42.16 105.23
CA LYS A 851 80.26 42.58 105.91
C LYS A 851 80.48 41.73 107.15
N ILE A 852 81.73 41.37 107.44
CA ILE A 852 82.07 40.53 108.61
C ILE A 852 81.59 41.17 109.92
N ASP A 853 81.67 42.50 110.06
CA ASP A 853 81.20 43.19 111.26
C ASP A 853 79.68 43.17 111.40
N ASP A 854 78.94 43.32 110.31
CA ASP A 854 77.47 43.25 110.30
C ASP A 854 76.99 41.83 110.57
N LEU A 855 77.69 40.83 110.02
CA LEU A 855 77.44 39.42 110.29
C LEU A 855 77.73 39.09 111.75
N ARG A 856 78.85 39.58 112.29
CA ARG A 856 79.21 39.41 113.71
C ARG A 856 78.19 40.09 114.61
N ALA A 857 77.73 41.29 114.27
CA ALA A 857 76.69 42.01 115.00
C ALA A 857 75.35 41.27 114.93
N ALA A 858 74.94 40.78 113.77
CA ALA A 858 73.69 40.03 113.58
C ALA A 858 73.70 38.69 114.33
N ILE A 859 74.84 38.00 114.36
CA ILE A 859 75.01 36.75 115.10
C ILE A 859 75.04 37.00 116.62
N LEU A 860 75.67 38.09 117.07
CA LEU A 860 75.70 38.52 118.48
C LEU A 860 74.43 39.27 118.92
N ALA A 861 73.50 39.55 118.01
CA ALA A 861 72.25 40.25 118.31
C ALA A 861 71.41 39.39 119.27
N GLY A 862 71.18 39.92 120.48
CA GLY A 862 70.55 39.17 121.57
C GLY A 862 71.51 38.65 122.65
N GLY A 863 72.80 39.02 122.60
CA GLY A 863 73.78 38.75 123.66
C GLY A 863 74.49 37.39 123.58
N SER A 864 75.56 37.24 124.37
CA SER A 864 76.35 36.01 124.53
C SER A 864 76.24 35.49 125.96
N PRO A 865 76.12 34.16 126.20
CA PRO A 865 76.14 33.04 125.24
C PRO A 865 74.76 32.69 124.61
N ALA A 866 74.75 32.02 123.44
CA ALA A 866 73.56 31.59 122.68
C ALA A 866 73.63 30.11 122.23
N THR A 867 72.47 29.46 122.03
CA THR A 867 72.38 28.05 121.58
C THR A 867 72.63 27.90 120.06
N PRO A 868 73.00 26.70 119.56
CA PRO A 868 73.20 26.46 118.13
C PRO A 868 71.96 26.74 117.27
N ALA A 869 70.74 26.48 117.79
CA ALA A 869 69.49 26.76 117.09
C ALA A 869 69.24 28.27 116.98
N GLU A 870 69.51 29.03 118.04
CA GLU A 870 69.42 30.49 118.03
C GLU A 870 70.43 31.11 117.07
N MET A 871 71.65 30.59 117.01
CA MET A 871 72.69 31.06 116.08
C MET A 871 72.33 30.82 114.61
N LYS A 872 71.79 29.64 114.28
CA LYS A 872 71.30 29.35 112.92
C LYS A 872 70.12 30.23 112.55
N LYS A 873 69.14 30.37 113.44
CA LYS A 873 67.96 31.22 113.23
C LYS A 873 68.35 32.69 113.02
N ARG A 874 69.29 33.23 113.81
CA ARG A 874 69.83 34.59 113.63
C ARG A 874 70.51 34.76 112.27
N PHE A 875 71.27 33.76 111.81
CA PHE A 875 71.91 33.78 110.50
C PHE A 875 70.89 33.69 109.34
N GLU A 876 69.89 32.82 109.45
CA GLU A 876 68.80 32.69 108.48
C GLU A 876 67.95 33.96 108.40
N GLU A 877 67.52 34.51 109.55
CA GLU A 877 66.76 35.77 109.59
C GLU A 877 67.54 36.95 108.98
N TYR A 878 68.85 37.00 109.23
CA TYR A 878 69.73 37.99 108.63
C TYR A 878 69.85 37.82 107.10
N LEU A 879 69.99 36.59 106.61
CA LEU A 879 70.00 36.30 105.17
C LEU A 879 68.64 36.60 104.52
N ASP A 880 67.54 36.21 105.14
CA ASP A 880 66.18 36.48 104.66
C ASP A 880 65.90 37.98 104.60
N GLN A 881 66.37 38.74 105.59
CA GLN A 881 66.25 40.19 105.57
C GLN A 881 67.05 40.83 104.41
N LEU A 882 68.27 40.36 104.16
CA LEU A 882 69.13 40.85 103.07
C LEU A 882 68.65 40.45 101.66
N THR A 883 67.90 39.35 101.59
CA THR A 883 67.37 38.77 100.34
C THR A 883 65.89 39.06 100.11
N LYS A 884 65.20 39.71 101.06
CA LYS A 884 63.79 40.10 101.00
C LYS A 884 63.48 40.90 99.73
N GLY A 885 62.50 40.43 98.96
CA GLY A 885 62.08 41.06 97.69
C GLY A 885 62.95 40.74 96.47
N LYS A 886 63.97 39.87 96.60
CA LYS A 886 64.83 39.42 95.50
C LYS A 886 64.50 37.97 95.10
N GLU A 887 64.67 37.62 93.82
CA GLU A 887 64.47 36.25 93.34
C GLU A 887 65.57 35.31 93.87
N PRO A 888 65.25 34.26 94.66
CA PRO A 888 66.25 33.40 95.30
C PRO A 888 67.28 32.79 94.33
N GLY A 889 66.84 32.45 93.10
CA GLY A 889 67.73 31.88 92.07
C GLY A 889 68.79 32.85 91.52
N LYS A 890 68.54 34.16 91.59
CA LYS A 890 69.42 35.22 91.05
C LYS A 890 70.29 35.89 92.10
N VAL A 891 70.07 35.62 93.38
CA VAL A 891 70.87 36.17 94.47
C VAL A 891 72.23 35.47 94.54
N ARG A 892 73.30 36.24 94.73
CA ARG A 892 74.66 35.74 95.02
C ARG A 892 75.20 36.47 96.25
N ILE A 893 75.43 35.72 97.32
CA ILE A 893 75.95 36.23 98.59
C ILE A 893 77.48 36.34 98.49
N VAL A 894 78.01 37.53 98.76
CA VAL A 894 79.45 37.83 98.78
C VAL A 894 79.82 38.29 100.19
N LEU A 895 80.79 37.63 100.82
CA LEU A 895 81.34 38.05 102.11
C LEU A 895 82.42 39.11 101.85
N GLU A 896 82.29 40.28 102.48
CA GLU A 896 83.21 41.43 102.36
C GLU A 896 83.97 41.71 103.66
#